data_AF-A0A971GBZ0-F1
#
_entry.id   AF-A0A971GBZ0-F1
#
_cell.length_a   1.000
_cell.length_b   1.000
_cell.length_c   1.000
_cell.angle_alpha   90.00
_cell.angle_beta   90.00
_cell.angle_gamma   90.00
#
_symmetry.space_group_name_H-M   'P 1'
#
loop_
_entity.id
_entity.type
_entity.pdbx_description
1 polymer ?
#
loop_
_entity_poly.entity_id
_entity_poly.type
_entity_poly.pdbx_seq_one_letter_code
_entity_poly.pdbx_strand_id
1 'polypeptide(L)'
;MAQRLHETNHGVFEKYFIEGAEVTAICTTGKGNLDVYLSFKDGGEPEDIIDNSLKLVSFEVDCFPVGFPDIFQSREKYCYTYLYKGENGLTDSPPEVFTQFEPLIKQPDEGIKLLLQCFELVRSLHQTLIENIELNQEVEQFVRCVSCYYWYFKETCRIDREPKIKILTDALKYYDEMKSAIPPLLFFSIEQFEDCLNGFSPNGGKNSLEKYDLDSVEYFNSLMDINQECRDNFFKADPKLLVYHCTELLKTFHKLREYVKKEIEYSNMLLYSVFCNTNDSLITELIRAYVEIRQSDRDTAVLPDFINYISDRYKNLVAYFEEKYEFSLGIDMNKLNFLLSGVKLEATQPDEDVEVCLEDVLYEMLGSMDRILNYSGIEQEKRDFFKCFIENFKDYMPKIDNIPAESRRKFNAVFFDLYESVILRYSKEKPKDKALEMFLSYGFIDSDLLSPRQIYGLYSMLDKYSLTQGNIYLMKNWMEKIISGDISPSVNELGVTYEKVIKEQQYRSADKSSDLDTERRRLHFEISNMFRTSHRVCSGHFGTYFPVLCRDTIPEDIRRVAVTPEKLQKSLSELLERDFSVFHRELFYSGETEVFKKEIIMKQVFPDIILVPAAGARALMWQEMSGVSRTSRGRFIFPVLTSEDLTLMMIKLAGQFRWELCRSMMGGRWNDISYNSLTSVYADYIDTYRKNKNLTPEAKERIRSQIKRHNNNLRNIFTYDYELWLRYEYLGSRKLNKEVRAIMYQFCPFGASKRKLLLNQPVFSDIAIRFENERKKIVREIEKRYENYTKAGYDLEPELEDNLRFYKEL
;
A
#
# COMPACT_ATOMS: atom_id res chain seq x y z
N MET A 1 -15.22 -19.04 -7.76
CA MET A 1 -16.54 -19.38 -8.31
C MET A 1 -17.17 -20.39 -7.37
N ALA A 2 -17.69 -19.90 -6.24
CA ALA A 2 -18.30 -20.73 -5.21
C ALA A 2 -19.76 -21.03 -5.57
N GLN A 3 -20.21 -22.26 -5.26
CA GLN A 3 -21.54 -22.84 -5.47
C GLN A 3 -21.86 -23.32 -6.90
N ARG A 4 -21.67 -24.63 -7.10
CA ARG A 4 -22.42 -25.61 -7.93
C ARG A 4 -21.51 -26.85 -7.99
N LEU A 5 -21.71 -27.94 -7.27
CA LEU A 5 -22.85 -28.86 -7.32
C LEU A 5 -22.85 -29.71 -6.03
N HIS A 6 -23.76 -29.42 -5.11
CA HIS A 6 -24.26 -30.41 -4.17
C HIS A 6 -25.63 -30.81 -4.70
N GLU A 7 -25.72 -32.02 -5.26
CA GLU A 7 -26.89 -32.91 -5.27
C GLU A 7 -26.77 -33.90 -6.44
N THR A 8 -26.29 -35.11 -6.16
CA THR A 8 -27.05 -36.37 -6.28
C THR A 8 -26.20 -37.60 -5.96
N ASN A 9 -26.83 -38.54 -5.26
CA ASN A 9 -26.54 -39.98 -5.16
C ASN A 9 -25.60 -40.49 -4.05
N HIS A 10 -26.18 -41.34 -3.19
CA HIS A 10 -25.63 -42.32 -2.24
C HIS A 10 -24.14 -42.22 -1.87
N GLY A 11 -23.87 -42.03 -0.56
CA GLY A 11 -22.54 -41.89 0.02
C GLY A 11 -21.50 -42.88 -0.51
N VAL A 12 -20.68 -42.38 -1.42
CA VAL A 12 -19.47 -43.04 -1.92
C VAL A 12 -18.43 -42.95 -0.80
N PHE A 13 -17.78 -44.07 -0.48
CA PHE A 13 -16.73 -44.07 0.54
C PHE A 13 -15.48 -43.41 -0.04
N GLU A 14 -14.93 -42.44 0.68
CA GLU A 14 -13.71 -41.71 0.29
C GLU A 14 -12.56 -42.00 1.27
N LYS A 15 -11.35 -42.27 0.75
CA LYS A 15 -10.13 -42.39 1.55
C LYS A 15 -8.96 -41.67 0.89
N TYR A 16 -8.23 -40.91 1.71
CA TYR A 16 -7.08 -40.08 1.31
C TYR A 16 -5.76 -40.73 1.73
N PHE A 17 -4.77 -40.67 0.84
CA PHE A 17 -3.38 -41.03 1.08
C PHE A 17 -2.52 -39.87 0.60
N ILE A 18 -1.68 -39.31 1.47
CA ILE A 18 -1.03 -38.02 1.23
C ILE A 18 0.41 -38.22 0.75
N GLU A 19 0.81 -37.53 -0.32
CA GLU A 19 2.19 -37.51 -0.81
C GLU A 19 3.18 -37.14 0.31
N GLY A 20 4.30 -37.87 0.40
CA GLY A 20 5.35 -37.61 1.40
C GLY A 20 5.07 -38.13 2.81
N ALA A 21 3.84 -38.57 3.11
CA ALA A 21 3.52 -39.29 4.34
C ALA A 21 4.07 -40.73 4.30
N GLU A 22 4.36 -41.29 5.48
CA GLU A 22 4.88 -42.67 5.57
C GLU A 22 3.80 -43.71 5.24
N VAL A 23 4.18 -44.72 4.45
CA VAL A 23 3.33 -45.85 4.07
C VAL A 23 3.34 -46.87 5.20
N THR A 24 2.43 -46.71 6.15
CA THR A 24 2.30 -47.62 7.31
C THR A 24 1.59 -48.93 6.98
N ALA A 25 0.76 -48.96 5.94
CA ALA A 25 0.08 -50.14 5.42
C ALA A 25 -0.25 -49.96 3.93
N ILE A 26 -0.25 -51.05 3.17
CA ILE A 26 -0.71 -51.09 1.79
C ILE A 26 -2.20 -51.41 1.79
N CYS A 27 -2.99 -50.51 1.22
CA CYS A 27 -4.44 -50.62 1.19
C CYS A 27 -4.89 -51.10 -0.18
N THR A 28 -5.46 -52.31 -0.27
CA THR A 28 -6.05 -52.80 -1.53
C THR A 28 -7.48 -52.31 -1.66
N THR A 29 -7.80 -51.63 -2.77
CA THR A 29 -9.12 -51.00 -2.98
C THR A 29 -10.20 -51.99 -3.38
N GLY A 30 -11.46 -51.65 -3.11
CA GLY A 30 -12.61 -52.27 -3.77
C GLY A 30 -12.79 -51.72 -5.19
N LYS A 31 -13.99 -51.94 -5.76
CA LYS A 31 -14.39 -51.29 -7.02
C LYS A 31 -14.69 -49.81 -6.78
N GLY A 32 -14.08 -48.95 -7.58
CA GLY A 32 -14.26 -47.50 -7.47
C GLY A 32 -13.43 -46.74 -8.48
N ASN A 33 -13.18 -45.46 -8.18
CA ASN A 33 -12.32 -44.57 -8.94
C ASN A 33 -11.13 -44.12 -8.08
N LEU A 34 -9.95 -44.02 -8.68
CA LEU A 34 -8.75 -43.52 -8.02
C LEU A 34 -8.28 -42.23 -8.70
N ASP A 35 -8.38 -41.12 -7.97
CA ASP A 35 -7.83 -39.84 -8.38
C ASP A 35 -6.38 -39.72 -7.85
N VAL A 36 -5.43 -39.39 -8.72
CA VAL A 36 -4.00 -39.25 -8.40
C VAL A 36 -3.58 -37.80 -8.53
N TYR A 37 -3.03 -37.24 -7.45
CA TYR A 37 -2.64 -35.84 -7.35
C TYR A 37 -1.12 -35.68 -7.09
N LEU A 38 -0.53 -34.63 -7.64
CA LEU A 38 0.85 -34.21 -7.39
C LEU A 38 0.85 -32.91 -6.56
N SER A 39 1.51 -32.94 -5.40
CA SER A 39 1.48 -31.86 -4.41
C SER A 39 2.75 -31.00 -4.49
N PHE A 40 2.61 -29.68 -4.32
CA PHE A 40 3.75 -28.74 -4.30
C PHE A 40 4.17 -28.27 -2.89
N LYS A 41 3.46 -28.71 -1.84
CA LYS A 41 3.76 -28.38 -0.43
C LYS A 41 3.90 -29.65 0.41
N ASP A 42 4.87 -29.63 1.31
CA ASP A 42 5.04 -30.65 2.35
C ASP A 42 4.22 -30.27 3.61
N GLY A 43 3.15 -31.02 3.90
CA GLY A 43 2.43 -30.98 5.18
C GLY A 43 1.25 -29.99 5.26
N GLY A 44 0.07 -30.52 5.66
CA GLY A 44 -1.21 -29.80 5.85
C GLY A 44 -2.35 -30.77 6.19
N GLU A 45 -3.57 -30.26 6.45
CA GLU A 45 -4.76 -31.12 6.51
C GLU A 45 -5.12 -31.65 5.10
N PRO A 46 -5.76 -32.83 4.95
CA PRO A 46 -5.97 -33.48 3.65
C PRO A 46 -6.75 -32.63 2.63
N GLU A 47 -7.75 -31.87 3.10
CA GLU A 47 -8.56 -30.98 2.27
C GLU A 47 -7.74 -29.79 1.74
N ASP A 48 -6.89 -29.19 2.59
CA ASP A 48 -5.98 -28.10 2.20
C ASP A 48 -4.88 -28.56 1.22
N ILE A 49 -4.52 -29.85 1.23
CA ILE A 49 -3.50 -30.41 0.32
C ILE A 49 -4.07 -30.54 -1.09
N ILE A 50 -5.32 -30.97 -1.26
CA ILE A 50 -5.94 -31.14 -2.59
C ILE A 50 -6.13 -29.79 -3.28
N ASP A 51 -6.56 -28.78 -2.54
CA ASP A 51 -6.68 -27.40 -3.06
C ASP A 51 -5.34 -26.84 -3.57
N ASN A 52 -4.21 -27.43 -3.16
CA ASN A 52 -2.87 -27.07 -3.57
C ASN A 52 -2.15 -28.17 -4.40
N SER A 53 -2.88 -29.16 -4.92
CA SER A 53 -2.31 -30.27 -5.70
C SER A 53 -2.92 -30.37 -7.09
N LEU A 54 -2.11 -30.76 -8.08
CA LEU A 54 -2.55 -30.98 -9.46
C LEU A 54 -3.11 -32.39 -9.61
N LYS A 55 -4.34 -32.52 -10.10
CA LYS A 55 -4.91 -33.82 -10.47
C LYS A 55 -4.29 -34.32 -11.77
N LEU A 56 -3.51 -35.40 -11.72
CA LEU A 56 -2.80 -35.93 -12.88
C LEU A 56 -3.64 -36.94 -13.68
N VAL A 57 -4.32 -37.83 -12.97
CA VAL A 57 -5.03 -38.98 -13.55
C VAL A 57 -6.26 -39.32 -12.71
N SER A 58 -7.31 -39.78 -13.37
CA SER A 58 -8.49 -40.40 -12.76
C SER A 58 -8.81 -41.68 -13.55
N PHE A 59 -8.89 -42.84 -12.88
CA PHE A 59 -9.19 -44.12 -13.54
C PHE A 59 -9.91 -45.10 -12.61
N GLU A 60 -10.71 -45.99 -13.20
CA GLU A 60 -11.44 -47.02 -12.47
C GLU A 60 -10.47 -48.06 -11.91
N VAL A 61 -10.69 -48.43 -10.65
CA VAL A 61 -9.87 -49.42 -9.94
C VAL A 61 -10.72 -50.56 -9.39
N ASP A 62 -10.15 -51.76 -9.41
CA ASP A 62 -10.70 -52.96 -8.79
C ASP A 62 -9.55 -53.81 -8.23
N CYS A 63 -9.34 -53.75 -6.91
CA CYS A 63 -8.17 -54.31 -6.23
C CYS A 63 -6.84 -53.58 -6.52
N PHE A 64 -6.82 -52.24 -6.54
CA PHE A 64 -5.57 -51.49 -6.68
C PHE A 64 -4.82 -51.41 -5.33
N PRO A 65 -3.52 -51.74 -5.25
CA PRO A 65 -2.76 -51.70 -4.00
C PRO A 65 -2.14 -50.32 -3.76
N VAL A 66 -2.87 -49.43 -3.08
CA VAL A 66 -2.38 -48.08 -2.75
C VAL A 66 -1.20 -48.16 -1.78
N GLY A 67 -0.10 -47.49 -2.11
CA GLY A 67 1.17 -47.55 -1.39
C GLY A 67 2.17 -48.55 -1.97
N PHE A 68 1.72 -49.57 -2.72
CA PHE A 68 2.63 -50.57 -3.29
C PHE A 68 3.55 -50.01 -4.40
N PRO A 69 3.06 -49.23 -5.38
CA PRO A 69 3.92 -48.55 -6.34
C PRO A 69 4.96 -47.62 -5.70
N ASP A 70 4.67 -47.12 -4.50
CA ASP A 70 5.45 -46.12 -3.80
C ASP A 70 6.62 -46.72 -3.00
N ILE A 71 6.49 -47.98 -2.55
CA ILE A 71 7.47 -48.68 -1.70
C ILE A 71 8.53 -49.44 -2.51
N PHE A 72 9.44 -48.72 -3.17
CA PHE A 72 10.58 -49.29 -3.89
C PHE A 72 11.92 -48.72 -3.40
N GLN A 73 12.95 -49.57 -3.31
CA GLN A 73 14.33 -49.17 -2.95
C GLN A 73 14.43 -48.25 -1.70
N SER A 74 13.92 -48.71 -0.55
CA SER A 74 14.03 -48.04 0.76
C SER A 74 13.32 -46.68 0.91
N ARG A 75 12.35 -46.37 0.04
CA ARG A 75 11.39 -45.28 0.24
C ARG A 75 10.12 -45.85 0.86
N GLU A 76 9.75 -45.36 2.04
CA GLU A 76 8.51 -45.74 2.74
C GLU A 76 7.51 -44.58 2.70
N LYS A 77 7.46 -43.80 1.62
CA LYS A 77 6.59 -42.61 1.50
C LYS A 77 5.77 -42.64 0.23
N TYR A 78 4.52 -42.17 0.31
CA TYR A 78 3.67 -42.04 -0.87
C TYR A 78 4.30 -41.06 -1.88
N CYS A 79 4.33 -41.47 -3.15
CA CYS A 79 4.88 -40.67 -4.24
C CYS A 79 3.88 -39.68 -4.83
N TYR A 80 2.58 -39.90 -4.61
CA TYR A 80 1.47 -39.05 -5.00
C TYR A 80 0.45 -39.00 -3.87
N THR A 81 -0.45 -38.03 -3.95
CA THR A 81 -1.66 -38.02 -3.13
C THR A 81 -2.74 -38.83 -3.85
N TYR A 82 -3.25 -39.89 -3.23
CA TYR A 82 -4.28 -40.75 -3.80
C TYR A 82 -5.62 -40.52 -3.10
N LEU A 83 -6.68 -40.34 -3.88
CA LEU A 83 -8.06 -40.25 -3.41
C LEU A 83 -8.89 -41.37 -4.03
N TYR A 84 -9.22 -42.36 -3.21
CA TYR A 84 -10.10 -43.45 -3.61
C TYR A 84 -11.56 -43.10 -3.32
N LYS A 85 -12.43 -43.26 -4.31
CA LYS A 85 -13.88 -43.06 -4.23
C LYS A 85 -14.60 -44.32 -4.70
N GLY A 86 -15.20 -45.10 -3.82
CA GLY A 86 -15.85 -46.35 -4.23
C GLY A 86 -16.51 -47.14 -3.12
N GLU A 87 -16.51 -48.47 -3.29
CA GLU A 87 -17.02 -49.41 -2.31
C GLU A 87 -16.12 -49.46 -1.06
N ASN A 88 -16.73 -49.55 0.13
CA ASN A 88 -16.04 -49.63 1.42
C ASN A 88 -15.49 -51.05 1.71
N GLY A 89 -14.56 -51.50 0.86
CA GLY A 89 -13.96 -52.85 0.89
C GLY A 89 -12.44 -52.84 0.96
N LEU A 90 -11.85 -51.91 1.73
CA LEU A 90 -10.40 -51.80 1.86
C LEU A 90 -9.80 -52.89 2.73
N THR A 91 -8.73 -53.52 2.25
CA THR A 91 -7.93 -54.46 3.04
C THR A 91 -6.52 -53.92 3.25
N ASP A 92 -6.12 -53.83 4.51
CA ASP A 92 -4.81 -53.31 4.91
C ASP A 92 -3.83 -54.47 5.11
N SER A 93 -2.66 -54.38 4.49
CA SER A 93 -1.58 -55.35 4.62
C SER A 93 -0.27 -54.68 5.03
N PRO A 94 0.60 -55.33 5.82
CA PRO A 94 1.90 -54.79 6.18
C PRO A 94 2.77 -54.58 4.93
N PRO A 95 3.50 -53.45 4.80
CA PRO A 95 4.37 -53.19 3.64
C PRO A 95 5.40 -54.31 3.40
N GLU A 96 5.88 -54.96 4.47
CA GLU A 96 6.87 -56.04 4.40
C GLU A 96 6.40 -57.21 3.52
N VAL A 97 5.10 -57.51 3.56
CA VAL A 97 4.47 -58.60 2.79
C VAL A 97 4.60 -58.34 1.29
N PHE A 98 4.43 -57.09 0.87
CA PHE A 98 4.54 -56.68 -0.53
C PHE A 98 5.99 -56.47 -0.97
N THR A 99 6.90 -56.02 -0.08
CA THR A 99 8.35 -55.96 -0.41
C THR A 99 8.96 -57.33 -0.72
N GLN A 100 8.38 -58.39 -0.13
CA GLN A 100 8.75 -59.78 -0.40
C GLN A 100 7.94 -60.38 -1.57
N PHE A 101 7.07 -59.59 -2.21
CA PHE A 101 6.14 -60.01 -3.25
C PHE A 101 5.27 -61.22 -2.88
N GLU A 102 5.00 -61.45 -1.59
CA GLU A 102 4.26 -62.64 -1.14
C GLU A 102 2.83 -62.75 -1.71
N PRO A 103 2.03 -61.66 -1.83
CA PRO A 103 0.68 -61.73 -2.38
C PRO A 103 0.69 -62.14 -3.86
N LEU A 104 1.73 -61.72 -4.60
CA LEU A 104 1.93 -62.04 -6.00
C LEU A 104 2.33 -63.50 -6.22
N ILE A 105 3.05 -64.10 -5.25
CA ILE A 105 3.58 -65.47 -5.35
C ILE A 105 2.58 -66.52 -4.82
N LYS A 106 1.86 -66.21 -3.73
CA LYS A 106 0.97 -67.17 -3.04
C LYS A 106 -0.37 -67.37 -3.78
N GLN A 107 -0.89 -66.33 -4.43
CA GLN A 107 -2.16 -66.35 -5.17
C GLN A 107 -1.97 -65.70 -6.55
N PRO A 108 -1.55 -66.46 -7.57
CA PRO A 108 -1.12 -65.90 -8.86
C PRO A 108 -2.24 -65.17 -9.61
N ASP A 109 -3.50 -65.59 -9.47
CA ASP A 109 -4.65 -64.91 -10.09
C ASP A 109 -4.87 -63.50 -9.52
N GLU A 110 -4.81 -63.35 -8.18
CA GLU A 110 -4.92 -62.06 -7.51
C GLU A 110 -3.67 -61.20 -7.75
N GLY A 111 -2.50 -61.83 -7.79
CA GLY A 111 -1.24 -61.17 -8.14
C GLY A 111 -1.24 -60.56 -9.54
N ILE A 112 -1.76 -61.27 -10.53
CA ILE A 112 -1.89 -60.74 -11.89
C ILE A 112 -2.84 -59.56 -11.90
N LYS A 113 -3.98 -59.64 -11.21
CA LYS A 113 -4.93 -58.52 -11.11
C LYS A 113 -4.28 -57.26 -10.53
N LEU A 114 -3.55 -57.40 -9.42
CA LEU A 114 -2.79 -56.31 -8.79
C LEU A 114 -1.77 -55.69 -9.75
N LEU A 115 -1.01 -56.53 -10.47
CA LEU A 115 -0.01 -56.08 -11.43
C LEU A 115 -0.64 -55.26 -12.57
N LEU A 116 -1.76 -55.75 -13.13
CA LEU A 116 -2.47 -55.06 -14.21
C LEU A 116 -3.02 -53.70 -13.79
N GLN A 117 -3.51 -53.59 -12.54
CA GLN A 117 -3.94 -52.32 -11.96
C GLN A 117 -2.78 -51.31 -11.83
N CYS A 118 -1.58 -51.78 -11.46
CA CYS A 118 -0.38 -50.93 -11.48
C CYS A 118 0.08 -50.57 -12.91
N PHE A 119 -0.10 -51.45 -13.90
CA PHE A 119 0.17 -51.13 -15.31
C PHE A 119 -0.74 -50.02 -15.82
N GLU A 120 -2.01 -50.05 -15.43
CA GLU A 120 -3.00 -49.05 -15.81
C GLU A 120 -2.64 -47.65 -15.27
N LEU A 121 -2.13 -47.57 -14.04
CA LEU A 121 -1.56 -46.35 -13.49
C LEU A 121 -0.36 -45.84 -14.31
N VAL A 122 0.60 -46.72 -14.65
CA VAL A 122 1.79 -46.33 -15.44
C VAL A 122 1.40 -45.88 -16.84
N ARG A 123 0.48 -46.58 -17.51
CA ARG A 123 -0.06 -46.20 -18.83
C ARG A 123 -0.72 -44.83 -18.78
N SER A 124 -1.50 -44.57 -17.74
CA SER A 124 -2.21 -43.30 -17.59
C SER A 124 -1.26 -42.14 -17.27
N LEU A 125 -0.26 -42.35 -16.39
CA LEU A 125 0.79 -41.36 -16.14
C LEU A 125 1.63 -41.07 -17.39
N HIS A 126 1.83 -42.07 -18.26
CA HIS A 126 2.54 -41.90 -19.52
C HIS A 126 1.74 -41.03 -20.49
N GLN A 127 0.43 -41.25 -20.57
CA GLN A 127 -0.46 -40.38 -21.35
C GLN A 127 -0.41 -38.93 -20.84
N THR A 128 -0.49 -38.72 -19.52
CA THR A 128 -0.33 -37.39 -18.91
C THR A 128 1.03 -36.77 -19.24
N LEU A 129 2.12 -37.55 -19.26
CA LEU A 129 3.44 -37.05 -19.65
C LEU A 129 3.45 -36.56 -21.11
N ILE A 130 2.94 -37.35 -22.05
CA ILE A 130 2.90 -36.99 -23.47
C ILE A 130 2.12 -35.69 -23.65
N GLU A 131 0.95 -35.58 -23.03
CA GLU A 131 0.10 -34.40 -23.13
C GLU A 131 0.75 -33.14 -22.53
N ASN A 132 1.52 -33.28 -21.44
CA ASN A 132 2.29 -32.17 -20.87
C ASN A 132 3.44 -31.74 -21.81
N ILE A 133 4.12 -32.69 -22.45
CA ILE A 133 5.17 -32.39 -23.42
C ILE A 133 4.60 -31.63 -24.62
N GLU A 134 3.46 -32.07 -25.16
CA GLU A 134 2.78 -31.39 -26.27
C GLU A 134 2.34 -29.97 -25.87
N LEU A 135 1.74 -29.81 -24.69
CA LEU A 135 1.37 -28.49 -24.17
C LEU A 135 2.59 -27.59 -24.01
N ASN A 136 3.68 -28.09 -23.41
CA ASN A 136 4.91 -27.33 -23.21
C ASN A 136 5.52 -26.89 -24.54
N GLN A 137 5.49 -27.75 -25.56
CA GLN A 137 5.93 -27.40 -26.91
C GLN A 137 5.07 -26.27 -27.49
N GLU A 138 3.74 -26.34 -27.37
CA GLU A 138 2.85 -25.29 -27.88
C GLU A 138 3.10 -23.95 -27.18
N VAL A 139 3.19 -23.94 -25.84
CA VAL A 139 3.43 -22.72 -25.05
C VAL A 139 4.83 -22.16 -25.35
N GLU A 140 5.85 -23.01 -25.51
CA GLU A 140 7.19 -22.59 -25.87
C GLU A 140 7.26 -21.98 -27.28
N GLN A 141 6.59 -22.59 -28.27
CA GLN A 141 6.44 -22.03 -29.62
C GLN A 141 5.79 -20.65 -29.57
N PHE A 142 4.70 -20.53 -28.81
CA PHE A 142 4.00 -19.28 -28.59
C PHE A 142 4.91 -18.21 -27.97
N VAL A 143 5.59 -18.53 -26.86
CA VAL A 143 6.53 -17.62 -26.18
C VAL A 143 7.64 -17.15 -27.12
N ARG A 144 8.25 -18.07 -27.88
CA ARG A 144 9.33 -17.73 -28.83
C ARG A 144 8.82 -16.83 -29.96
N CYS A 145 7.69 -17.18 -30.57
CA CYS A 145 7.11 -16.40 -31.67
C CYS A 145 6.75 -14.98 -31.21
N VAL A 146 6.06 -14.85 -30.07
CA VAL A 146 5.73 -13.54 -29.49
C VAL A 146 6.99 -12.72 -29.18
N SER A 147 8.04 -13.36 -28.65
CA SER A 147 9.31 -12.70 -28.37
C SER A 147 10.01 -12.20 -29.64
N CYS A 148 9.93 -12.92 -30.76
CA CYS A 148 10.46 -12.45 -32.05
C CYS A 148 9.66 -11.26 -32.57
N TYR A 149 8.33 -11.29 -32.44
CA TYR A 149 7.48 -10.17 -32.83
C TYR A 149 7.69 -8.94 -31.93
N TYR A 150 8.04 -9.10 -30.65
CA TYR A 150 8.49 -7.97 -29.81
C TYR A 150 9.69 -7.25 -30.45
N TRP A 151 10.71 -7.98 -30.89
CA TRP A 151 11.88 -7.38 -31.56
C TRP A 151 11.54 -6.79 -32.93
N TYR A 152 10.64 -7.42 -33.68
CA TYR A 152 10.09 -6.85 -34.91
C TYR A 152 9.43 -5.49 -34.66
N PHE A 153 8.58 -5.37 -33.64
CA PHE A 153 7.96 -4.10 -33.26
C PHE A 153 8.99 -3.10 -32.73
N LYS A 154 9.99 -3.56 -31.96
CA LYS A 154 11.08 -2.70 -31.50
C LYS A 154 11.84 -2.05 -32.66
N GLU A 155 12.17 -2.82 -33.69
CA GLU A 155 12.90 -2.34 -34.87
C GLU A 155 12.04 -1.48 -35.79
N THR A 156 10.84 -1.94 -36.13
CA THR A 156 9.92 -1.22 -37.03
C THR A 156 9.37 0.06 -36.40
N CYS A 157 9.07 0.04 -35.10
CA CYS A 157 8.57 1.20 -34.37
C CYS A 157 9.69 2.04 -33.72
N ARG A 158 10.98 1.66 -33.86
CA ARG A 158 12.16 2.31 -33.24
C ARG A 158 11.96 2.64 -31.77
N ILE A 159 11.73 1.60 -30.98
CA ILE A 159 11.58 1.68 -29.52
C ILE A 159 13.01 1.68 -28.92
N ASP A 160 13.36 2.69 -28.14
CA ASP A 160 14.72 2.89 -27.63
C ASP A 160 15.01 2.00 -26.40
N ARG A 161 13.96 1.51 -25.75
CA ARG A 161 14.05 0.69 -24.54
C ARG A 161 14.60 -0.72 -24.80
N GLU A 162 15.52 -1.14 -23.93
CA GLU A 162 15.96 -2.54 -23.83
C GLU A 162 15.01 -3.36 -22.94
N PRO A 163 14.67 -4.61 -23.32
CA PRO A 163 13.81 -5.47 -22.52
C PRO A 163 14.50 -5.89 -21.23
N LYS A 164 13.75 -5.90 -20.12
CA LYS A 164 14.26 -6.29 -18.80
C LYS A 164 14.25 -7.79 -18.53
N ILE A 165 13.44 -8.54 -19.28
CA ILE A 165 13.28 -9.98 -19.13
C ILE A 165 14.25 -10.76 -20.01
N LYS A 166 14.90 -11.76 -19.40
CA LYS A 166 15.91 -12.60 -20.04
C LYS A 166 15.40 -13.32 -21.30
N ILE A 167 14.12 -13.70 -21.32
CA ILE A 167 13.49 -14.39 -22.46
C ILE A 167 13.52 -13.53 -23.71
N LEU A 168 13.24 -12.23 -23.58
CA LEU A 168 13.35 -11.30 -24.69
C LEU A 168 14.80 -11.07 -25.10
N THR A 169 15.75 -11.00 -24.15
CA THR A 169 17.18 -10.88 -24.52
C THR A 169 17.71 -12.11 -25.26
N ASP A 170 17.29 -13.31 -24.86
CA ASP A 170 17.69 -14.56 -25.50
C ASP A 170 17.03 -14.71 -26.89
N ALA A 171 15.84 -14.12 -27.07
CA ALA A 171 15.09 -14.16 -28.32
C ALA A 171 15.70 -13.38 -29.49
N LEU A 172 16.72 -12.54 -29.25
CA LEU A 172 17.42 -11.81 -30.31
C LEU A 172 18.00 -12.78 -31.37
N LYS A 173 18.52 -13.93 -30.93
CA LYS A 173 19.06 -14.97 -31.81
C LYS A 173 17.99 -15.58 -32.70
N TYR A 174 16.82 -15.89 -32.12
CA TYR A 174 15.69 -16.45 -32.85
C TYR A 174 15.08 -15.43 -33.82
N TYR A 175 15.11 -14.14 -33.47
CA TYR A 175 14.68 -13.07 -34.36
C TYR A 175 15.58 -12.93 -35.60
N ASP A 176 16.91 -13.05 -35.45
CA ASP A 176 17.84 -13.07 -36.58
C ASP A 176 17.60 -14.28 -37.51
N GLU A 177 17.30 -15.45 -36.95
CA GLU A 177 16.90 -16.65 -37.71
C GLU A 177 15.58 -16.42 -38.46
N MET A 178 14.58 -15.84 -37.79
CA MET A 178 13.27 -15.52 -38.37
C MET A 178 13.39 -14.59 -39.58
N LYS A 179 14.25 -13.55 -39.50
CA LYS A 179 14.53 -12.64 -40.62
C LYS A 179 15.13 -13.33 -41.84
N SER A 180 15.87 -14.42 -41.63
CA SER A 180 16.54 -15.15 -42.70
C SER A 180 15.64 -16.19 -43.38
N ALA A 181 14.64 -16.72 -42.66
CA ALA A 181 13.78 -17.81 -43.11
C ALA A 181 12.43 -17.35 -43.70
N ILE A 182 11.95 -16.16 -43.29
CA ILE A 182 10.62 -15.65 -43.65
C ILE A 182 10.79 -14.39 -44.52
N PRO A 183 10.03 -14.20 -45.62
CA PRO A 183 10.12 -13.01 -46.46
C PRO A 183 10.01 -11.73 -45.60
N PRO A 184 10.65 -10.61 -46.00
CA PRO A 184 10.66 -9.40 -45.20
C PRO A 184 9.22 -8.99 -44.85
N LEU A 185 8.90 -9.05 -43.56
CA LEU A 185 7.63 -8.64 -42.98
C LEU A 185 7.44 -7.14 -43.29
N LEU A 186 6.79 -6.84 -44.41
CA LEU A 186 6.54 -5.46 -44.87
C LEU A 186 5.40 -4.81 -44.08
N PHE A 187 4.46 -5.61 -43.56
CA PHE A 187 3.32 -5.19 -42.73
C PHE A 187 2.87 -6.36 -41.85
N PHE A 188 2.59 -6.11 -40.56
CA PHE A 188 2.07 -7.15 -39.65
C PHE A 188 0.60 -7.48 -39.97
N SER A 189 0.25 -8.76 -39.89
CA SER A 189 -1.13 -9.25 -39.74
C SER A 189 -1.18 -10.43 -38.76
N ILE A 190 -2.34 -10.67 -38.15
CA ILE A 190 -2.55 -11.84 -37.28
C ILE A 190 -2.37 -13.14 -38.09
N GLU A 191 -2.77 -13.16 -39.36
CA GLU A 191 -2.56 -14.31 -40.26
C GLU A 191 -1.07 -14.63 -40.43
N GLN A 192 -0.22 -13.61 -40.63
CA GLN A 192 1.23 -13.82 -40.71
C GLN A 192 1.82 -14.29 -39.38
N PHE A 193 1.28 -13.82 -38.24
CA PHE A 193 1.69 -14.32 -36.93
C PHE A 193 1.38 -15.80 -36.78
N GLU A 194 0.18 -16.25 -37.18
CA GLU A 194 -0.20 -17.67 -37.13
C GLU A 194 0.61 -18.52 -38.13
N ASP A 195 0.87 -18.01 -39.34
CA ASP A 195 1.74 -18.69 -40.32
C ASP A 195 3.17 -18.83 -39.77
N CYS A 196 3.69 -17.79 -39.11
CA CYS A 196 4.99 -17.84 -38.45
C CYS A 196 4.97 -18.82 -37.28
N LEU A 197 3.94 -18.81 -36.44
CA LEU A 197 3.78 -19.72 -35.30
C LEU A 197 3.82 -21.18 -35.76
N ASN A 198 3.11 -21.50 -36.85
CA ASN A 198 3.08 -22.85 -37.43
C ASN A 198 4.40 -23.25 -38.12
N GLY A 199 5.17 -22.27 -38.62
CA GLY A 199 6.47 -22.49 -39.26
C GLY A 199 7.66 -22.60 -38.30
N PHE A 200 7.55 -22.07 -37.08
CA PHE A 200 8.65 -21.94 -36.12
C PHE A 200 8.74 -23.18 -35.20
N SER A 201 9.32 -24.29 -35.70
CA SER A 201 9.56 -25.47 -34.86
C SER A 201 10.74 -25.23 -33.87
N PRO A 202 10.56 -25.39 -32.55
CA PRO A 202 11.58 -25.06 -31.54
C PRO A 202 12.88 -25.86 -31.64
N ASN A 203 12.83 -27.03 -32.30
CA ASN A 203 13.85 -28.07 -32.22
C ASN A 203 14.38 -28.55 -33.59
N GLY A 204 14.11 -27.82 -34.69
CA GLY A 204 14.56 -28.25 -36.02
C GLY A 204 14.08 -29.66 -36.41
N GLY A 205 12.90 -30.06 -35.92
CA GLY A 205 12.32 -31.38 -36.18
C GLY A 205 12.78 -32.52 -35.27
N LYS A 206 13.57 -32.29 -34.21
CA LYS A 206 13.84 -33.34 -33.20
C LYS A 206 12.61 -33.59 -32.31
N ASN A 207 12.25 -34.85 -32.14
CA ASN A 207 11.13 -35.28 -31.29
C ASN A 207 11.45 -34.95 -29.82
N SER A 208 10.67 -34.10 -29.15
CA SER A 208 10.92 -33.81 -27.71
C SER A 208 10.78 -35.03 -26.81
N LEU A 209 10.17 -36.11 -27.31
CA LEU A 209 10.15 -37.42 -26.66
C LEU A 209 11.54 -38.08 -26.57
N GLU A 210 12.51 -37.73 -27.43
CA GLU A 210 13.89 -38.26 -27.37
C GLU A 210 14.64 -37.84 -26.08
N LYS A 211 14.09 -36.90 -25.31
CA LYS A 211 14.63 -36.43 -24.03
C LYS A 211 14.47 -37.47 -22.92
N TYR A 212 13.54 -38.41 -23.06
CA TYR A 212 13.18 -39.40 -22.04
C TYR A 212 13.42 -40.82 -22.52
N ASP A 213 13.91 -41.67 -21.61
CA ASP A 213 14.03 -43.12 -21.82
C ASP A 213 12.66 -43.77 -21.57
N LEU A 214 11.91 -44.02 -22.66
CA LEU A 214 10.55 -44.54 -22.63
C LEU A 214 10.44 -46.00 -23.05
N ASP A 215 11.55 -46.67 -23.39
CA ASP A 215 11.58 -48.06 -23.88
C ASP A 215 10.84 -49.02 -22.93
N SER A 216 11.01 -48.84 -21.62
CA SER A 216 10.33 -49.68 -20.62
C SER A 216 8.82 -49.40 -20.53
N VAL A 217 8.40 -48.15 -20.74
CA VAL A 217 6.97 -47.76 -20.75
C VAL A 217 6.29 -48.29 -22.01
N GLU A 218 6.93 -48.17 -23.17
CA GLU A 218 6.45 -48.72 -24.44
C GLU A 218 6.31 -50.25 -24.39
N TYR A 219 7.25 -50.92 -23.72
CA TYR A 219 7.16 -52.35 -23.43
C TYR A 219 5.90 -52.69 -22.62
N PHE A 220 5.63 -51.98 -21.53
CA PHE A 220 4.44 -52.26 -20.70
C PHE A 220 3.13 -51.91 -21.41
N ASN A 221 3.10 -50.85 -22.22
CA ASN A 221 1.94 -50.52 -23.06
C ASN A 221 1.67 -51.63 -24.08
N SER A 222 2.72 -52.10 -24.76
CA SER A 222 2.63 -53.21 -25.71
C SER A 222 2.15 -54.50 -25.04
N LEU A 223 2.61 -54.76 -23.81
CA LEU A 223 2.19 -55.91 -23.00
C LEU A 223 0.71 -55.82 -22.58
N MET A 224 0.22 -54.61 -22.31
CA MET A 224 -1.20 -54.34 -22.02
C MET A 224 -2.11 -54.53 -23.25
N ASP A 225 -1.59 -54.32 -24.46
CA ASP A 225 -2.33 -54.46 -25.70
C ASP A 225 -2.39 -55.92 -26.21
N ILE A 226 -1.63 -56.85 -25.60
CA ILE A 226 -1.75 -58.29 -25.86
C ILE A 226 -3.12 -58.81 -25.38
N ASN A 227 -3.67 -59.80 -26.10
CA ASN A 227 -4.87 -60.54 -25.68
C ASN A 227 -4.76 -60.98 -24.21
N GLN A 228 -5.77 -60.65 -23.41
CA GLN A 228 -5.86 -60.94 -21.98
C GLN A 228 -5.57 -62.41 -21.64
N GLU A 229 -6.12 -63.36 -22.40
CA GLU A 229 -5.92 -64.79 -22.13
C GLU A 229 -4.45 -65.19 -22.32
N CYS A 230 -3.78 -64.66 -23.35
CA CYS A 230 -2.36 -64.92 -23.59
C CYS A 230 -1.48 -64.30 -22.51
N ARG A 231 -1.80 -63.07 -22.08
CA ARG A 231 -1.07 -62.35 -21.04
C ARG A 231 -1.22 -63.00 -19.67
N ASP A 232 -2.43 -63.37 -19.28
CA ASP A 232 -2.68 -64.01 -17.99
C ASP A 232 -2.00 -65.39 -17.94
N ASN A 233 -2.06 -66.16 -19.03
CA ASN A 233 -1.34 -67.43 -19.14
C ASN A 233 0.19 -67.25 -19.10
N PHE A 234 0.73 -66.18 -19.69
CA PHE A 234 2.15 -65.86 -19.63
C PHE A 234 2.64 -65.63 -18.19
N PHE A 235 1.89 -64.84 -17.40
CA PHE A 235 2.25 -64.59 -16.01
C PHE A 235 2.00 -65.79 -15.08
N LYS A 236 0.98 -66.61 -15.38
CA LYS A 236 0.71 -67.86 -14.63
C LYS A 236 1.79 -68.92 -14.82
N ALA A 237 2.54 -68.87 -15.91
CA ALA A 237 3.51 -69.91 -16.26
C ALA A 237 4.65 -70.05 -15.25
N ASP A 238 5.16 -68.94 -14.70
CA ASP A 238 6.19 -68.93 -13.66
C ASP A 238 6.05 -67.67 -12.78
N PRO A 239 5.82 -67.80 -11.46
CA PRO A 239 5.78 -66.67 -10.52
C PRO A 239 7.03 -65.78 -10.56
N LYS A 240 8.20 -66.29 -10.96
CA LYS A 240 9.41 -65.47 -11.13
C LYS A 240 9.26 -64.44 -12.24
N LEU A 241 8.52 -64.75 -13.31
CA LEU A 241 8.24 -63.80 -14.39
C LEU A 241 7.39 -62.64 -13.87
N LEU A 242 6.36 -62.96 -13.06
CA LEU A 242 5.50 -61.96 -12.43
C LEU A 242 6.32 -61.00 -11.56
N VAL A 243 7.15 -61.53 -10.64
CA VAL A 243 8.00 -60.73 -9.75
C VAL A 243 8.99 -59.85 -10.52
N TYR A 244 9.60 -60.37 -11.59
CA TYR A 244 10.51 -59.59 -12.42
C TYR A 244 9.79 -58.42 -13.09
N HIS A 245 8.63 -58.65 -13.70
CA HIS A 245 7.85 -57.60 -14.36
C HIS A 245 7.33 -56.56 -13.36
N CYS A 246 6.88 -56.98 -12.17
CA CYS A 246 6.54 -56.05 -11.10
C CYS A 246 7.73 -55.16 -10.74
N THR A 247 8.92 -55.74 -10.57
CA THR A 247 10.14 -54.99 -10.21
C THR A 247 10.51 -53.96 -11.29
N GLU A 248 10.46 -54.34 -12.57
CA GLU A 248 10.73 -53.42 -13.67
C GLU A 248 9.63 -52.35 -13.83
N LEU A 249 8.38 -52.67 -13.51
CA LEU A 249 7.29 -51.70 -13.49
C LEU A 249 7.50 -50.64 -12.41
N LEU A 250 7.85 -51.05 -11.18
CA LEU A 250 8.12 -50.11 -10.09
C LEU A 250 9.26 -49.14 -10.43
N LYS A 251 10.34 -49.64 -11.04
CA LYS A 251 11.41 -48.79 -11.58
C LYS A 251 10.88 -47.79 -12.62
N THR A 252 10.04 -48.26 -13.53
CA THR A 252 9.44 -47.46 -14.59
C THR A 252 8.50 -46.39 -14.03
N PHE A 253 7.68 -46.72 -13.05
CA PHE A 253 6.81 -45.80 -12.32
C PHE A 253 7.60 -44.64 -11.68
N HIS A 254 8.71 -44.93 -10.98
CA HIS A 254 9.52 -43.88 -10.37
C HIS A 254 10.23 -43.00 -11.40
N LYS A 255 10.75 -43.57 -12.50
CA LYS A 255 11.30 -42.78 -13.62
C LYS A 255 10.23 -41.85 -14.19
N LEU A 256 9.04 -42.39 -14.45
CA LEU A 256 7.94 -41.66 -15.05
C LEU A 256 7.45 -40.51 -14.16
N ARG A 257 7.40 -40.72 -12.85
CA ARG A 257 7.11 -39.66 -11.88
C ARG A 257 8.10 -38.49 -11.98
N GLU A 258 9.40 -38.79 -12.07
CA GLU A 258 10.40 -37.73 -12.21
C GLU A 258 10.22 -36.95 -13.52
N TYR A 259 9.80 -37.61 -14.60
CA TYR A 259 9.53 -36.96 -15.88
C TYR A 259 8.28 -36.08 -15.83
N VAL A 260 7.17 -36.60 -15.29
CA VAL A 260 5.92 -35.84 -15.13
C VAL A 260 6.14 -34.61 -14.26
N LYS A 261 6.83 -34.77 -13.12
CA LYS A 261 7.14 -33.64 -12.23
C LYS A 261 7.96 -32.55 -12.94
N LYS A 262 8.99 -32.95 -13.70
CA LYS A 262 9.84 -32.00 -14.46
C LYS A 262 9.05 -31.24 -15.53
N GLU A 263 8.18 -31.93 -16.27
CA GLU A 263 7.40 -31.29 -17.32
C GLU A 263 6.34 -30.35 -16.75
N ILE A 264 5.71 -30.68 -15.62
CA ILE A 264 4.76 -29.79 -14.94
C ILE A 264 5.44 -28.54 -14.38
N GLU A 265 6.61 -28.69 -13.73
CA GLU A 265 7.41 -27.56 -13.28
C GLU A 265 7.81 -26.66 -14.46
N TYR A 266 8.08 -27.25 -15.62
CA TYR A 266 8.36 -26.53 -16.86
C TYR A 266 7.12 -25.80 -17.41
N SER A 267 5.93 -26.43 -17.40
CA SER A 267 4.66 -25.80 -17.78
C SER A 267 4.39 -24.54 -16.96
N ASN A 268 4.53 -24.64 -15.64
CA ASN A 268 4.34 -23.51 -14.74
C ASN A 268 5.30 -22.37 -15.07
N MET A 269 6.58 -22.68 -15.28
CA MET A 269 7.60 -21.68 -15.64
C MET A 269 7.28 -20.98 -16.97
N LEU A 270 6.86 -21.74 -17.99
CA LEU A 270 6.47 -21.19 -19.29
C LEU A 270 5.24 -20.29 -19.20
N LEU A 271 4.19 -20.70 -18.48
CA LEU A 271 2.97 -19.89 -18.31
C LEU A 271 3.27 -18.58 -17.56
N TYR A 272 4.01 -18.64 -16.45
CA TYR A 272 4.42 -17.43 -15.71
C TYR A 272 5.33 -16.49 -16.52
N SER A 273 6.05 -17.02 -17.52
CA SER A 273 6.87 -16.21 -18.39
C SER A 273 6.05 -15.28 -19.30
N VAL A 274 4.85 -15.71 -19.70
CA VAL A 274 3.92 -14.91 -20.50
C VAL A 274 3.30 -13.81 -19.63
N PHE A 275 2.76 -14.18 -18.46
CA PHE A 275 2.20 -13.25 -17.48
C PHE A 275 2.39 -13.70 -16.03
N CYS A 276 2.86 -12.79 -15.18
CA CYS A 276 2.96 -13.01 -13.74
C CYS A 276 2.48 -11.78 -12.96
N ASN A 277 2.04 -11.98 -11.71
CA ASN A 277 1.35 -10.95 -10.93
C ASN A 277 2.31 -9.86 -10.40
N THR A 278 3.58 -10.17 -10.17
CA THR A 278 4.50 -9.32 -9.38
C THR A 278 5.69 -8.80 -10.18
N ASN A 279 6.16 -9.55 -11.19
CA ASN A 279 7.37 -9.23 -11.95
C ASN A 279 7.06 -8.82 -13.40
N ASP A 280 8.11 -8.40 -14.11
CA ASP A 280 8.06 -8.16 -15.54
C ASP A 280 7.82 -9.48 -16.30
N SER A 281 6.80 -9.50 -17.15
CA SER A 281 6.43 -10.60 -18.05
C SER A 281 6.39 -10.15 -19.51
N LEU A 282 6.26 -11.11 -20.42
CA LEU A 282 6.17 -10.88 -21.87
C LEU A 282 5.05 -9.91 -22.25
N ILE A 283 3.83 -10.11 -21.73
CA ILE A 283 2.70 -9.20 -21.95
C ILE A 283 2.99 -7.80 -21.37
N THR A 284 3.57 -7.71 -20.16
CA THR A 284 3.86 -6.40 -19.56
C THR A 284 4.92 -5.62 -20.34
N GLU A 285 5.94 -6.27 -20.92
CA GLU A 285 6.92 -5.59 -21.77
C GLU A 285 6.34 -5.17 -23.12
N LEU A 286 5.46 -5.97 -23.72
CA LEU A 286 4.73 -5.57 -24.93
C LEU A 286 3.83 -4.35 -24.69
N ILE A 287 3.14 -4.30 -23.55
CA ILE A 287 2.33 -3.14 -23.17
C ILE A 287 3.22 -1.90 -22.97
N ARG A 288 4.39 -2.05 -22.34
CA ARG A 288 5.34 -0.93 -22.17
C ARG A 288 5.90 -0.43 -23.51
N ALA A 289 6.20 -1.35 -24.41
CA ALA A 289 6.60 -1.04 -25.78
C ALA A 289 5.51 -0.23 -26.49
N TYR A 290 4.23 -0.61 -26.32
CA TYR A 290 3.09 0.15 -26.85
C TYR A 290 2.99 1.58 -26.29
N VAL A 291 3.15 1.76 -24.98
CA VAL A 291 3.09 3.10 -24.33
C VAL A 291 4.17 4.04 -24.88
N GLU A 292 5.40 3.56 -25.05
CA GLU A 292 6.50 4.37 -25.58
C GLU A 292 6.23 4.85 -27.01
N ILE A 293 5.63 4.00 -27.85
CA ILE A 293 5.30 4.40 -29.21
C ILE A 293 4.13 5.39 -29.24
N ARG A 294 3.11 5.21 -28.37
CA ARG A 294 1.97 6.15 -28.25
C ARG A 294 2.42 7.56 -27.87
N GLN A 295 3.43 7.69 -26.99
CA GLN A 295 4.03 8.98 -26.62
C GLN A 295 4.82 9.64 -27.77
N SER A 296 5.22 8.87 -28.79
CA SER A 296 6.00 9.33 -29.93
C SER A 296 5.17 9.74 -31.16
N ASP A 297 3.83 9.75 -31.05
CA ASP A 297 2.85 10.18 -32.06
C ASP A 297 2.93 9.40 -33.40
N ARG A 298 3.26 8.10 -33.33
CA ARG A 298 3.38 7.21 -34.50
C ARG A 298 2.16 6.33 -34.68
N ASP A 299 1.79 6.10 -35.93
CA ASP A 299 0.66 5.26 -36.32
C ASP A 299 0.87 3.81 -35.83
N THR A 300 0.04 3.36 -34.89
CA THR A 300 0.25 2.13 -34.11
C THR A 300 -1.00 1.29 -33.94
N ALA A 301 -1.96 1.37 -34.87
CA ALA A 301 -3.19 0.57 -34.81
C ALA A 301 -2.94 -0.93 -34.60
N VAL A 302 -1.78 -1.42 -35.03
CA VAL A 302 -1.45 -2.84 -35.14
C VAL A 302 -0.98 -3.50 -33.84
N LEU A 303 -0.29 -2.76 -32.97
CA LEU A 303 0.28 -3.32 -31.73
C LEU A 303 -0.80 -3.61 -30.66
N PRO A 304 -1.85 -2.78 -30.48
CA PRO A 304 -2.99 -3.12 -29.64
C PRO A 304 -3.73 -4.37 -30.10
N ASP A 305 -3.91 -4.55 -31.41
CA ASP A 305 -4.54 -5.75 -31.96
C ASP A 305 -3.72 -6.99 -31.60
N PHE A 306 -2.39 -6.91 -31.73
CA PHE A 306 -1.47 -7.98 -31.38
C PHE A 306 -1.49 -8.33 -29.88
N ILE A 307 -1.42 -7.31 -29.01
CA ILE A 307 -1.44 -7.52 -27.55
C ILE A 307 -2.74 -8.18 -27.08
N ASN A 308 -3.89 -7.73 -27.62
CA ASN A 308 -5.18 -8.34 -27.32
C ASN A 308 -5.23 -9.79 -27.80
N TYR A 309 -4.76 -10.06 -29.02
CA TYR A 309 -4.72 -11.41 -29.57
C TYR A 309 -3.90 -12.38 -28.70
N ILE A 310 -2.67 -11.99 -28.35
CA ILE A 310 -1.79 -12.78 -27.46
C ILE A 310 -2.46 -13.03 -26.13
N SER A 311 -3.10 -12.00 -25.57
CA SER A 311 -3.69 -12.10 -24.24
C SER A 311 -4.91 -13.01 -24.21
N ASP A 312 -5.74 -12.99 -25.25
CA ASP A 312 -6.87 -13.92 -25.35
C ASP A 312 -6.40 -15.36 -25.58
N ARG A 313 -5.36 -15.57 -26.40
CA ARG A 313 -4.75 -16.90 -26.54
C ARG A 313 -4.17 -17.40 -25.21
N TYR A 314 -3.50 -16.52 -24.46
CA TYR A 314 -2.96 -16.86 -23.13
C TYR A 314 -4.06 -17.21 -22.12
N LYS A 315 -5.16 -16.45 -22.08
CA LYS A 315 -6.32 -16.77 -21.22
C LYS A 315 -6.87 -18.17 -21.52
N ASN A 316 -6.96 -18.54 -22.79
CA ASN A 316 -7.43 -19.87 -23.20
C ASN A 316 -6.46 -20.97 -22.75
N LEU A 317 -5.14 -20.75 -22.87
CA LEU A 317 -4.12 -21.70 -22.40
C LEU A 317 -4.17 -21.90 -20.89
N VAL A 318 -4.31 -20.81 -20.12
CA VAL A 318 -4.45 -20.89 -18.66
C VAL A 318 -5.75 -21.61 -18.28
N ALA A 319 -6.88 -21.26 -18.91
CA ALA A 319 -8.16 -21.91 -18.64
C ALA A 319 -8.11 -23.42 -18.94
N TYR A 320 -7.49 -23.81 -20.06
CA TYR A 320 -7.28 -25.22 -20.41
C TYR A 320 -6.43 -25.95 -19.36
N PHE A 321 -5.34 -25.33 -18.89
CA PHE A 321 -4.48 -25.92 -17.87
C PHE A 321 -5.21 -26.09 -16.52
N GLU A 322 -5.89 -25.03 -16.05
CA GLU A 322 -6.60 -25.05 -14.78
C GLU A 322 -7.78 -26.03 -14.78
N GLU A 323 -8.51 -26.14 -15.90
CA GLU A 323 -9.62 -27.09 -16.06
C GLU A 323 -9.11 -28.54 -16.10
N LYS A 324 -8.04 -28.80 -16.84
CA LYS A 324 -7.51 -30.15 -17.02
C LYS A 324 -6.94 -30.75 -15.74
N TYR A 325 -6.19 -29.96 -14.97
CA TYR A 325 -5.52 -30.44 -13.76
C TYR A 325 -6.28 -30.08 -12.48
N GLU A 326 -7.47 -29.50 -12.58
CA GLU A 326 -8.30 -29.05 -11.45
C GLU A 326 -7.52 -28.17 -10.44
N PHE A 327 -6.61 -27.32 -10.93
CA PHE A 327 -5.66 -26.58 -10.10
C PHE A 327 -5.58 -25.12 -10.54
N SER A 328 -5.65 -24.19 -9.59
CA SER A 328 -5.46 -22.77 -9.91
C SER A 328 -3.98 -22.39 -9.89
N LEU A 329 -3.54 -21.75 -10.96
CA LEU A 329 -2.19 -21.19 -11.06
C LEU A 329 -2.03 -19.90 -10.24
N GLY A 330 -3.09 -19.37 -9.61
CA GLY A 330 -3.01 -18.12 -8.84
C GLY A 330 -2.74 -16.88 -9.69
N ILE A 331 -2.96 -16.94 -11.01
CA ILE A 331 -2.76 -15.84 -11.95
C ILE A 331 -3.94 -14.88 -11.87
N ASP A 332 -3.69 -13.60 -11.59
CA ASP A 332 -4.76 -12.60 -11.46
C ASP A 332 -5.25 -12.12 -12.83
N MET A 333 -6.28 -12.80 -13.35
CA MET A 333 -6.94 -12.45 -14.60
C MET A 333 -7.60 -11.06 -14.55
N ASN A 334 -7.97 -10.54 -13.37
CA ASN A 334 -8.50 -9.19 -13.27
C ASN A 334 -7.39 -8.16 -13.48
N LYS A 335 -6.19 -8.40 -12.95
CA LYS A 335 -5.01 -7.58 -13.23
C LYS A 335 -4.66 -7.60 -14.71
N LEU A 336 -4.67 -8.77 -15.36
CA LEU A 336 -4.44 -8.87 -16.80
C LEU A 336 -5.50 -8.11 -17.61
N ASN A 337 -6.79 -8.34 -17.36
CA ASN A 337 -7.88 -7.64 -18.03
C ASN A 337 -7.84 -6.13 -17.80
N PHE A 338 -7.42 -5.70 -16.61
CA PHE A 338 -7.21 -4.29 -16.30
C PHE A 338 -6.06 -3.70 -17.13
N LEU A 339 -4.92 -4.39 -17.22
CA LEU A 339 -3.79 -3.95 -18.05
C LEU A 339 -4.16 -3.86 -19.54
N LEU A 340 -5.03 -4.75 -20.01
CA LEU A 340 -5.54 -4.77 -21.39
C LEU A 340 -6.63 -3.74 -21.66
N SER A 341 -7.34 -3.27 -20.65
CA SER A 341 -8.33 -2.20 -20.83
C SER A 341 -7.71 -0.88 -21.30
N GLY A 342 -6.41 -0.66 -21.05
CA GLY A 342 -5.63 0.44 -21.63
C GLY A 342 -5.17 0.21 -23.08
N VAL A 343 -5.52 -0.93 -23.66
CA VAL A 343 -5.11 -1.39 -24.99
C VAL A 343 -6.35 -1.59 -25.89
N LYS A 344 -7.23 -0.57 -26.06
CA LYS A 344 -7.98 -0.30 -27.33
C LYS A 344 -8.85 0.97 -27.35
N LEU A 345 -9.14 1.38 -28.60
CA LEU A 345 -9.62 2.65 -29.16
C LEU A 345 -10.97 3.20 -28.68
N GLU A 346 -11.03 4.48 -28.29
CA GLU A 346 -12.11 5.39 -28.73
C GLU A 346 -11.57 6.80 -29.03
N ALA A 347 -11.88 7.25 -30.25
CA ALA A 347 -11.77 8.61 -30.70
C ALA A 347 -12.70 9.50 -29.85
N THR A 348 -12.15 10.18 -28.86
CA THR A 348 -12.85 11.28 -28.21
C THR A 348 -12.31 12.57 -28.80
N GLN A 349 -13.21 13.45 -29.24
CA GLN A 349 -12.85 14.75 -29.79
C GLN A 349 -11.93 15.51 -28.82
N PRO A 350 -11.03 16.37 -29.34
CA PRO A 350 -10.16 17.16 -28.50
C PRO A 350 -11.00 18.27 -27.86
N ASP A 351 -11.53 18.01 -26.68
CA ASP A 351 -11.94 19.09 -25.79
C ASP A 351 -10.72 19.57 -24.99
N GLU A 352 -10.60 20.89 -24.95
CA GLU A 352 -9.49 21.68 -24.42
C GLU A 352 -9.23 21.39 -22.94
N ASP A 353 -8.20 20.58 -22.68
CA ASP A 353 -7.13 20.76 -21.71
C ASP A 353 -6.35 19.43 -21.67
N VAL A 354 -5.02 19.46 -21.77
CA VAL A 354 -4.18 18.25 -21.79
C VAL A 354 -4.28 17.54 -20.42
N GLU A 355 -5.29 16.70 -20.23
CA GLU A 355 -5.39 15.77 -19.10
C GLU A 355 -4.56 14.53 -19.43
N VAL A 356 -3.50 14.30 -18.66
CA VAL A 356 -2.67 13.09 -18.73
C VAL A 356 -3.59 11.86 -18.64
N CYS A 357 -3.43 10.88 -19.53
CA CYS A 357 -4.29 9.70 -19.51
C CYS A 357 -4.12 8.91 -18.20
N LEU A 358 -5.21 8.46 -17.60
CA LEU A 358 -5.24 7.60 -16.40
C LEU A 358 -4.29 6.40 -16.53
N GLU A 359 -4.23 5.82 -17.72
CA GLU A 359 -3.43 4.65 -18.05
C GLU A 359 -1.92 4.96 -18.01
N ASP A 360 -1.49 6.06 -18.63
CA ASP A 360 -0.08 6.50 -18.66
C ASP A 360 0.49 6.70 -17.26
N VAL A 361 -0.33 7.27 -16.36
CA VAL A 361 0.04 7.44 -14.94
C VAL A 361 0.27 6.10 -14.26
N LEU A 362 -0.59 5.12 -14.49
CA LEU A 362 -0.46 3.81 -13.84
C LEU A 362 0.77 3.07 -14.35
N TYR A 363 1.06 3.18 -15.65
CA TYR A 363 2.27 2.63 -16.25
C TYR A 363 3.52 3.27 -15.70
N GLU A 364 3.55 4.61 -15.57
CA GLU A 364 4.69 5.32 -14.96
C GLU A 364 4.88 4.88 -13.51
N MET A 365 3.81 4.51 -12.80
CA MET A 365 3.85 4.11 -11.38
C MET A 365 4.17 2.63 -11.14
N LEU A 366 4.33 1.80 -12.18
CA LEU A 366 4.76 0.40 -12.02
C LEU A 366 6.20 0.32 -11.46
N GLY A 367 6.43 -0.62 -10.53
CA GLY A 367 7.75 -0.80 -9.91
C GLY A 367 8.21 0.41 -9.08
N SER A 368 7.27 1.23 -8.58
CA SER A 368 7.58 2.40 -7.74
C SER A 368 8.35 2.02 -6.48
N MET A 369 7.99 0.90 -5.83
CA MET A 369 8.66 0.46 -4.61
C MET A 369 10.15 0.21 -4.85
N ASP A 370 10.49 -0.54 -5.90
CA ASP A 370 11.88 -0.83 -6.24
C ASP A 370 12.66 0.43 -6.62
N ARG A 371 12.03 1.38 -7.34
CA ARG A 371 12.65 2.68 -7.64
C ARG A 371 12.97 3.47 -6.37
N ILE A 372 12.02 3.60 -5.45
CA ILE A 372 12.19 4.32 -4.18
C ILE A 372 13.29 3.66 -3.34
N LEU A 373 13.25 2.33 -3.18
CA LEU A 373 14.23 1.59 -2.39
C LEU A 373 15.64 1.68 -2.99
N ASN A 374 15.79 1.54 -4.31
CA ASN A 374 17.08 1.64 -4.99
C ASN A 374 17.66 3.06 -4.91
N TYR A 375 16.82 4.08 -5.03
CA TYR A 375 17.23 5.47 -4.90
C TYR A 375 17.70 5.83 -3.49
N SER A 376 17.06 5.26 -2.46
CA SER A 376 17.28 5.65 -1.06
C SER A 376 18.70 5.46 -0.53
N GLY A 377 19.45 4.49 -1.03
CA GLY A 377 20.79 4.21 -0.49
C GLY A 377 20.83 3.52 0.88
N ILE A 378 19.69 3.06 1.45
CA ILE A 378 19.67 2.41 2.78
C ILE A 378 20.38 1.04 2.78
N GLU A 379 20.70 0.51 3.97
CA GLU A 379 21.33 -0.81 4.16
C GLU A 379 20.50 -1.94 3.49
N GLN A 380 21.19 -2.89 2.86
CA GLN A 380 20.55 -3.94 2.06
C GLN A 380 19.60 -4.80 2.90
N GLU A 381 19.98 -5.16 4.13
CA GLU A 381 19.10 -5.88 5.07
C GLU A 381 17.78 -5.13 5.35
N LYS A 382 17.84 -3.80 5.47
CA LYS A 382 16.63 -2.97 5.68
C LYS A 382 15.77 -2.89 4.43
N ARG A 383 16.38 -2.86 3.23
CA ARG A 383 15.65 -2.89 1.94
C ARG A 383 14.91 -4.21 1.78
N ASP A 384 15.61 -5.31 1.97
CA ASP A 384 15.05 -6.65 1.79
C ASP A 384 13.92 -6.88 2.81
N PHE A 385 14.13 -6.50 4.08
CA PHE A 385 13.05 -6.54 5.07
C PHE A 385 11.83 -5.70 4.67
N PHE A 386 12.03 -4.47 4.19
CA PHE A 386 10.94 -3.58 3.78
C PHE A 386 10.17 -4.15 2.59
N LYS A 387 10.90 -4.64 1.58
CA LYS A 387 10.33 -5.25 0.38
C LYS A 387 9.53 -6.51 0.71
N CYS A 388 10.13 -7.47 1.42
CA CYS A 388 9.44 -8.69 1.84
C CYS A 388 8.21 -8.39 2.70
N PHE A 389 8.27 -7.36 3.58
CA PHE A 389 7.12 -6.98 4.39
C PHE A 389 5.95 -6.48 3.53
N ILE A 390 6.23 -5.63 2.53
CA ILE A 390 5.19 -5.10 1.63
C ILE A 390 4.67 -6.18 0.69
N GLU A 391 5.52 -7.04 0.14
CA GLU A 391 5.10 -8.16 -0.72
C GLU A 391 4.18 -9.12 0.04
N ASN A 392 4.57 -9.55 1.26
CA ASN A 392 3.70 -10.34 2.13
C ASN A 392 2.39 -9.59 2.46
N PHE A 393 2.44 -8.27 2.65
CA PHE A 393 1.23 -7.48 2.88
C PHE A 393 0.31 -7.46 1.64
N LYS A 394 0.86 -7.44 0.43
CA LYS A 394 0.09 -7.52 -0.83
C LYS A 394 -0.55 -8.90 -1.02
N ASP A 395 0.21 -9.98 -0.79
CA ASP A 395 -0.24 -11.35 -1.05
C ASP A 395 -1.38 -11.78 -0.13
N TYR A 396 -1.28 -11.44 1.16
CA TYR A 396 -2.25 -11.87 2.16
C TYR A 396 -3.32 -10.82 2.48
N MET A 397 -3.13 -9.56 2.02
CA MET A 397 -3.96 -8.38 2.37
C MET A 397 -4.49 -8.43 3.81
N PRO A 398 -3.62 -8.68 4.82
CA PRO A 398 -4.09 -8.84 6.18
C PRO A 398 -4.65 -7.49 6.64
N LYS A 399 -5.78 -7.52 7.36
CA LYS A 399 -6.22 -6.32 8.09
C LYS A 399 -5.04 -5.84 8.93
N ILE A 400 -4.76 -4.54 8.90
CA ILE A 400 -3.62 -3.92 9.61
C ILE A 400 -3.62 -4.29 11.11
N ASP A 401 -4.81 -4.57 11.66
CA ASP A 401 -5.07 -5.00 13.03
C ASP A 401 -4.47 -6.38 13.35
N ASN A 402 -4.39 -7.26 12.36
CA ASN A 402 -3.86 -8.62 12.48
C ASN A 402 -2.34 -8.67 12.44
N ILE A 403 -1.67 -7.58 12.03
CA ILE A 403 -0.22 -7.51 11.98
C ILE A 403 0.32 -7.34 13.42
N PRO A 404 1.27 -8.20 13.87
CA PRO A 404 1.87 -8.06 15.19
C PRO A 404 2.40 -6.64 15.46
N ALA A 405 2.14 -6.13 16.67
CA ALA A 405 2.52 -4.76 17.04
C ALA A 405 4.04 -4.53 16.95
N GLU A 406 4.84 -5.55 17.22
CA GLU A 406 6.29 -5.49 17.11
C GLU A 406 6.77 -5.35 15.67
N SER A 407 6.22 -6.17 14.75
CA SER A 407 6.49 -6.08 13.32
C SER A 407 6.12 -4.71 12.75
N ARG A 408 4.96 -4.15 13.15
CA ARG A 408 4.56 -2.79 12.79
C ARG A 408 5.55 -1.74 13.32
N ARG A 409 6.02 -1.85 14.56
CA ARG A 409 7.01 -0.92 15.12
C ARG A 409 8.33 -0.96 14.35
N LYS A 410 8.81 -2.16 14.00
CA LYS A 410 10.03 -2.34 13.22
C LYS A 410 9.87 -1.75 11.82
N PHE A 411 8.77 -2.07 11.13
CA PHE A 411 8.45 -1.50 9.82
C PHE A 411 8.38 0.03 9.85
N ASN A 412 7.69 0.60 10.85
CA ASN A 412 7.57 2.06 11.00
C ASN A 412 8.93 2.73 11.19
N ALA A 413 9.87 2.10 11.91
CA ALA A 413 11.22 2.64 12.05
C ALA A 413 11.94 2.68 10.69
N VAL A 414 11.88 1.57 9.92
CA VAL A 414 12.50 1.50 8.59
C VAL A 414 11.85 2.48 7.61
N PHE A 415 10.54 2.71 7.69
CA PHE A 415 9.84 3.70 6.85
C PHE A 415 10.39 5.12 7.03
N PHE A 416 10.61 5.57 8.27
CA PHE A 416 11.15 6.92 8.51
C PHE A 416 12.64 7.01 8.16
N ASP A 417 13.42 5.94 8.37
CA ASP A 417 14.82 5.85 7.90
C ASP A 417 14.89 5.96 6.36
N LEU A 418 13.97 5.29 5.66
CA LEU A 418 13.82 5.35 4.21
C LEU A 418 13.47 6.78 3.77
N TYR A 419 12.47 7.40 4.41
CA TYR A 419 12.05 8.76 4.10
C TYR A 419 13.19 9.77 4.28
N GLU A 420 13.93 9.69 5.40
CA GLU A 420 15.09 10.55 5.68
C GLU A 420 16.17 10.42 4.59
N SER A 421 16.47 9.20 4.17
CA SER A 421 17.52 8.93 3.18
C SER A 421 17.11 9.44 1.79
N VAL A 422 15.85 9.22 1.40
CA VAL A 422 15.30 9.67 0.11
C VAL A 422 15.24 11.20 0.05
N ILE A 423 14.71 11.91 1.06
CA ILE A 423 14.58 13.38 1.01
C ILE A 423 15.94 14.08 1.01
N LEU A 424 16.92 13.55 1.76
CA LEU A 424 18.27 14.12 1.80
C LEU A 424 18.95 14.04 0.43
N ARG A 425 18.78 12.91 -0.28
CA ARG A 425 19.31 12.72 -1.63
C ARG A 425 18.52 13.53 -2.66
N TYR A 426 17.19 13.50 -2.57
CA TYR A 426 16.27 14.25 -3.44
C TYR A 426 16.53 15.76 -3.40
N SER A 427 16.78 16.34 -2.23
CA SER A 427 17.10 17.77 -2.09
C SER A 427 18.37 18.19 -2.88
N LYS A 428 19.33 17.26 -3.04
CA LYS A 428 20.58 17.49 -3.76
C LYS A 428 20.48 17.24 -5.26
N GLU A 429 19.87 16.12 -5.65
CA GLU A 429 19.84 15.65 -7.05
C GLU A 429 18.62 16.17 -7.83
N LYS A 430 17.52 16.50 -7.14
CA LYS A 430 16.22 16.90 -7.71
C LYS A 430 15.82 16.08 -8.94
N PRO A 431 15.74 14.74 -8.83
CA PRO A 431 15.34 13.89 -9.94
C PRO A 431 13.91 14.19 -10.37
N LYS A 432 13.66 14.16 -11.69
CA LYS A 432 12.32 14.27 -12.27
C LYS A 432 11.58 12.93 -12.24
N ASP A 433 11.57 12.26 -11.09
CA ASP A 433 10.86 10.99 -10.89
C ASP A 433 9.60 11.24 -10.06
N LYS A 434 8.43 11.10 -10.67
CA LYS A 434 7.14 11.33 -10.03
C LYS A 434 6.85 10.34 -8.90
N ALA A 435 7.38 9.11 -8.95
CA ALA A 435 7.18 8.15 -7.87
C ALA A 435 7.87 8.61 -6.58
N LEU A 436 9.08 9.19 -6.68
CA LEU A 436 9.77 9.79 -5.54
C LEU A 436 9.00 11.00 -4.99
N GLU A 437 8.43 11.83 -5.88
CA GLU A 437 7.61 12.97 -5.46
C GLU A 437 6.32 12.56 -4.75
N MET A 438 5.65 11.51 -5.24
CA MET A 438 4.46 10.95 -4.60
C MET A 438 4.78 10.33 -3.25
N PHE A 439 5.91 9.64 -3.12
CA PHE A 439 6.37 9.10 -1.84
C PHE A 439 6.59 10.22 -0.82
N LEU A 440 7.34 11.26 -1.19
CA LEU A 440 7.67 12.36 -0.29
C LEU A 440 6.44 13.22 0.08
N SER A 441 5.51 13.43 -0.86
CA SER A 441 4.37 14.31 -0.68
C SER A 441 3.16 13.62 -0.05
N TYR A 442 2.94 12.35 -0.36
CA TYR A 442 1.71 11.62 0.00
C TYR A 442 1.97 10.32 0.79
N GLY A 443 3.19 9.79 0.81
CA GLY A 443 3.48 8.48 1.41
C GLY A 443 3.13 7.31 0.50
N PHE A 444 3.10 7.55 -0.81
CA PHE A 444 2.93 6.51 -1.84
C PHE A 444 4.16 5.62 -1.94
N ILE A 445 3.98 4.30 -1.97
CA ILE A 445 5.09 3.35 -2.10
C ILE A 445 4.99 2.55 -3.38
N ASP A 446 3.81 1.99 -3.65
CA ASP A 446 3.64 1.06 -4.74
C ASP A 446 2.24 1.16 -5.36
N SER A 447 2.17 0.92 -6.67
CA SER A 447 0.92 0.93 -7.43
C SER A 447 -0.05 -0.17 -6.99
N ASP A 448 0.43 -1.34 -6.57
CA ASP A 448 -0.48 -2.44 -6.20
C ASP A 448 -1.20 -2.21 -4.84
N LEU A 449 -0.74 -1.23 -4.04
CA LEU A 449 -1.35 -0.94 -2.72
C LEU A 449 -2.59 -0.04 -2.83
N LEU A 450 -2.78 0.62 -3.97
CA LEU A 450 -3.83 1.62 -4.20
C LEU A 450 -4.68 1.24 -5.41
N SER A 451 -5.90 1.77 -5.48
CA SER A 451 -6.70 1.63 -6.69
C SER A 451 -6.17 2.53 -7.82
N PRO A 452 -6.42 2.18 -9.09
CA PRO A 452 -5.99 2.99 -10.21
C PRO A 452 -6.45 4.46 -10.17
N ARG A 453 -7.72 4.67 -9.78
CA ARG A 453 -8.31 6.01 -9.60
C ARG A 453 -7.63 6.78 -8.48
N GLN A 454 -7.24 6.09 -7.40
CA GLN A 454 -6.49 6.70 -6.31
C GLN A 454 -5.10 7.15 -6.77
N ILE A 455 -4.38 6.31 -7.51
CA ILE A 455 -3.05 6.65 -8.03
C ILE A 455 -3.13 7.89 -8.92
N TYR A 456 -4.07 7.92 -9.86
CA TYR A 456 -4.31 9.08 -10.72
C TYR A 456 -4.72 10.34 -9.96
N GLY A 457 -5.57 10.17 -8.94
CA GLY A 457 -5.93 11.25 -8.03
C GLY A 457 -4.70 11.87 -7.38
N LEU A 458 -3.77 11.06 -6.85
CA LEU A 458 -2.53 11.56 -6.27
C LEU A 458 -1.60 12.18 -7.32
N TYR A 459 -1.45 11.56 -8.48
CA TYR A 459 -0.56 12.02 -9.54
C TYR A 459 -0.98 13.38 -10.09
N SER A 460 -2.26 13.53 -10.46
CA SER A 460 -2.82 14.78 -10.98
C SER A 460 -2.75 15.95 -9.98
N MET A 461 -2.61 15.65 -8.68
CA MET A 461 -2.43 16.64 -7.64
C MET A 461 -0.98 17.15 -7.53
N LEU A 462 0.03 16.37 -7.96
CA LEU A 462 1.44 16.79 -7.85
C LEU A 462 1.66 18.14 -8.55
N ASP A 463 1.26 18.25 -9.81
CA ASP A 463 1.54 19.44 -10.63
C ASP A 463 0.68 20.65 -10.21
N LYS A 464 -0.53 20.42 -9.68
CA LYS A 464 -1.44 21.49 -9.27
C LYS A 464 -1.05 22.14 -7.94
N TYR A 465 -0.44 21.39 -7.02
CA TYR A 465 -0.20 21.84 -5.63
C TYR A 465 1.29 21.92 -5.25
N SER A 466 2.19 21.91 -6.24
CA SER A 466 3.64 21.97 -6.03
C SER A 466 4.16 23.29 -5.43
N LEU A 467 3.37 24.36 -5.40
CA LEU A 467 3.82 25.68 -4.96
C LEU A 467 3.48 25.94 -3.49
N THR A 468 4.50 26.27 -2.70
CA THR A 468 4.33 26.84 -1.35
C THR A 468 3.57 28.17 -1.46
N GLN A 469 2.30 28.18 -1.07
CA GLN A 469 1.53 29.42 -0.97
C GLN A 469 1.68 29.98 0.45
N GLY A 470 2.53 31.00 0.60
CA GLY A 470 2.68 31.74 1.86
C GLY A 470 3.21 30.88 3.01
N ASN A 471 2.39 30.65 4.03
CA ASN A 471 2.70 29.92 5.26
C ASN A 471 2.27 28.44 5.23
N ILE A 472 1.91 27.91 4.06
CA ILE A 472 1.45 26.51 3.90
C ILE A 472 2.54 25.69 3.20
N TYR A 473 2.94 24.58 3.81
CA TYR A 473 4.02 23.72 3.35
C TYR A 473 3.57 22.26 3.25
N LEU A 474 3.86 21.61 2.12
CA LEU A 474 3.93 20.15 2.07
C LEU A 474 5.13 19.66 2.89
N MET A 475 5.05 18.47 3.49
CA MET A 475 6.15 17.92 4.30
C MET A 475 7.47 17.88 3.53
N LYS A 476 7.45 17.53 2.24
CA LYS A 476 8.61 17.61 1.33
C LYS A 476 9.28 19.00 1.39
N ASN A 477 8.51 20.05 1.09
CA ASN A 477 8.99 21.43 1.03
C ASN A 477 9.43 21.94 2.41
N TRP A 478 8.73 21.52 3.47
CA TRP A 478 9.11 21.80 4.85
C TRP A 478 10.48 21.23 5.19
N MET A 479 10.72 19.95 4.85
CA MET A 479 12.01 19.30 5.09
C MET A 479 13.13 19.95 4.28
N GLU A 480 12.89 20.37 3.02
CA GLU A 480 13.86 21.13 2.22
C GLU A 480 14.25 22.47 2.90
N LYS A 481 13.29 23.17 3.52
CA LYS A 481 13.54 24.40 4.30
C LYS A 481 14.34 24.14 5.58
N ILE A 482 14.15 22.99 6.23
CA ILE A 482 14.97 22.57 7.38
C ILE A 482 16.40 22.19 6.95
N ILE A 483 16.54 21.47 5.84
CA ILE A 483 17.83 21.05 5.27
C ILE A 483 18.67 22.27 4.90
N SER A 484 18.08 23.23 4.19
CA SER A 484 18.74 24.49 3.79
C SER A 484 19.10 25.39 4.97
N GLY A 485 18.41 25.25 6.11
CA GLY A 485 18.60 26.11 7.29
C GLY A 485 17.79 27.39 7.28
N ASP A 486 16.92 27.59 6.28
CA ASP A 486 15.99 28.73 6.22
C ASP A 486 15.05 28.77 7.43
N ILE A 487 14.65 27.58 7.91
CA ILE A 487 13.76 27.41 9.06
C ILE A 487 14.45 26.52 10.10
N SER A 488 14.36 26.91 11.38
CA SER A 488 14.89 26.11 12.48
C SER A 488 14.02 24.86 12.75
N PRO A 489 14.61 23.72 13.13
CA PRO A 489 13.83 22.53 13.52
C PRO A 489 12.82 22.81 14.66
N SER A 490 11.79 21.98 14.72
CA SER A 490 10.70 22.00 15.69
C SER A 490 11.22 21.70 17.08
N VAL A 491 10.52 22.15 18.14
CA VAL A 491 10.86 21.67 19.49
C VAL A 491 10.61 20.18 19.59
N ASN A 492 11.38 19.48 20.42
CA ASN A 492 11.10 18.08 20.74
C ASN A 492 9.86 17.93 21.64
N GLU A 493 9.46 16.70 21.95
CA GLU A 493 8.29 16.40 22.80
C GLU A 493 8.38 16.99 24.22
N LEU A 494 9.59 17.36 24.67
CA LEU A 494 9.84 17.99 25.98
C LEU A 494 9.88 19.52 25.90
N GLY A 495 9.64 20.12 24.73
CA GLY A 495 9.69 21.57 24.52
C GLY A 495 11.11 22.14 24.41
N VAL A 496 12.11 21.31 24.17
CA VAL A 496 13.52 21.74 23.99
C VAL A 496 13.79 22.02 22.51
N THR A 497 14.35 23.20 22.24
CA THR A 497 14.76 23.65 20.91
C THR A 497 16.03 22.95 20.43
N TYR A 498 16.16 22.75 19.12
CA TYR A 498 17.34 22.16 18.49
C TYR A 498 18.67 22.85 18.87
N GLU A 499 18.68 24.19 18.90
CA GLU A 499 19.86 24.97 19.31
C GLU A 499 20.36 24.62 20.73
N LYS A 500 19.43 24.35 21.65
CA LYS A 500 19.77 23.94 23.02
C LYS A 500 20.36 22.53 23.03
N VAL A 501 19.78 21.62 22.25
CA VAL A 501 20.27 20.25 22.12
C VAL A 501 21.70 20.24 21.56
N ILE A 502 21.98 21.03 20.51
CA ILE A 502 23.34 21.16 19.99
C ILE A 502 24.27 21.75 21.05
N LYS A 503 23.90 22.84 21.72
CA LYS A 503 24.74 23.46 22.76
C LYS A 503 25.06 22.47 23.88
N GLU A 504 24.07 21.73 24.38
CA GLU A 504 24.28 20.70 25.40
C GLU A 504 25.20 19.58 24.93
N GLN A 505 25.10 19.15 23.67
CA GLN A 505 26.01 18.17 23.09
C GLN A 505 27.43 18.73 22.95
N GLN A 506 27.59 19.98 22.51
CA GLN A 506 28.90 20.67 22.44
C GLN A 506 29.56 20.78 23.82
N TYR A 507 28.78 21.03 24.88
CA TYR A 507 29.32 21.05 26.25
C TYR A 507 29.77 19.68 26.75
N ARG A 508 29.14 18.58 26.27
CA ARG A 508 29.49 17.20 26.65
C ARG A 508 30.64 16.63 25.81
N SER A 509 30.84 17.12 24.59
CA SER A 509 31.91 16.68 23.70
C SER A 509 33.25 17.33 24.06
N ALA A 510 34.31 16.52 24.17
CA ALA A 510 35.67 17.00 24.46
C ALA A 510 36.30 17.79 23.29
N ASP A 511 35.75 17.64 22.07
CA ASP A 511 36.22 18.29 20.85
C ASP A 511 35.30 19.46 20.46
N LYS A 512 35.78 20.69 20.67
CA LYS A 512 35.06 21.94 20.39
C LYS A 512 35.11 22.37 18.92
N SER A 513 35.79 21.63 18.04
CA SER A 513 36.04 22.05 16.65
C SER A 513 35.12 21.44 15.59
N SER A 514 34.34 20.41 15.92
CA SER A 514 33.36 19.85 14.97
C SER A 514 32.07 20.69 14.95
N ASP A 515 31.70 21.20 13.77
CA ASP A 515 30.41 21.83 13.58
C ASP A 515 29.32 20.76 13.77
N LEU A 516 28.62 20.83 14.91
CA LEU A 516 27.60 19.86 15.23
C LEU A 516 26.30 20.10 14.46
N ASP A 517 26.16 21.27 13.84
CA ASP A 517 24.98 21.69 13.10
C ASP A 517 25.11 21.34 11.62
N THR A 518 24.69 20.13 11.27
CA THR A 518 24.74 19.63 9.88
C THR A 518 23.34 19.47 9.32
N GLU A 519 23.19 19.60 8.00
CA GLU A 519 21.93 19.35 7.27
C GLU A 519 21.25 18.04 7.70
N ARG A 520 22.06 16.98 7.84
CA ARG A 520 21.59 15.64 8.23
C ARG A 520 21.09 15.59 9.66
N ARG A 521 21.76 16.28 10.59
CA ARG A 521 21.33 16.30 12.00
C ARG A 521 20.07 17.15 12.21
N ARG A 522 19.93 18.27 11.49
CA ARG A 522 18.68 19.06 11.49
C ARG A 522 17.50 18.20 11.01
N LEU A 523 17.69 17.53 9.87
CA LEU A 523 16.69 16.65 9.28
C LEU A 523 16.32 15.49 10.21
N HIS A 524 17.32 14.75 10.70
CA HIS A 524 17.10 13.63 11.63
C HIS A 524 16.35 14.08 12.89
N PHE A 525 16.68 15.25 13.44
CA PHE A 525 15.99 15.80 14.60
C PHE A 525 14.53 16.14 14.30
N GLU A 526 14.24 16.74 13.15
CA GLU A 526 12.87 17.05 12.72
C GLU A 526 12.04 15.78 12.50
N ILE A 527 12.62 14.77 11.84
CA ILE A 527 11.96 13.51 11.53
C ILE A 527 11.66 12.71 12.81
N SER A 528 12.67 12.57 13.67
CA SER A 528 12.57 11.78 14.90
C SER A 528 11.56 12.34 15.89
N ASN A 529 11.38 13.67 15.93
CA ASN A 529 10.51 14.34 16.88
C ASN A 529 9.16 14.71 16.26
N MET A 530 9.15 15.71 15.36
CA MET A 530 7.91 16.27 14.85
C MET A 530 7.25 15.33 13.85
N PHE A 531 7.97 14.86 12.83
CA PHE A 531 7.33 14.14 11.73
C PHE A 531 6.73 12.80 12.17
N ARG A 532 7.52 11.96 12.84
CA ARG A 532 7.10 10.64 13.29
C ARG A 532 5.87 10.70 14.21
N THR A 533 5.91 11.61 15.19
CA THR A 533 4.80 11.76 16.14
C THR A 533 3.58 12.37 15.48
N SER A 534 3.76 13.37 14.60
CA SER A 534 2.65 14.04 13.93
C SER A 534 1.97 13.14 12.90
N HIS A 535 2.72 12.36 12.12
CA HIS A 535 2.18 11.38 11.18
C HIS A 535 1.26 10.38 11.91
N ARG A 536 1.75 9.82 13.03
CA ARG A 536 0.97 8.92 13.88
C ARG A 536 -0.29 9.57 14.44
N VAL A 537 -0.20 10.79 14.98
CA VAL A 537 -1.35 11.48 15.58
C VAL A 537 -2.40 11.85 14.52
N CYS A 538 -1.96 12.36 13.37
CA CYS A 538 -2.85 12.78 12.28
C CYS A 538 -3.62 11.62 11.66
N SER A 539 -3.01 10.44 11.55
CA SER A 539 -3.71 9.22 11.08
C SER A 539 -4.92 8.84 11.95
N GLY A 540 -4.92 9.20 13.24
CA GLY A 540 -6.04 9.00 14.16
C GLY A 540 -6.17 7.57 14.74
N HIS A 541 -5.45 6.59 14.20
CA HIS A 541 -5.57 5.18 14.52
C HIS A 541 -4.38 4.68 15.37
N PHE A 542 -4.33 5.05 16.65
CA PHE A 542 -3.15 4.79 17.49
C PHE A 542 -2.81 3.30 17.68
N GLY A 543 -3.83 2.44 17.80
CA GLY A 543 -3.63 0.99 17.99
C GLY A 543 -3.27 0.25 16.69
N THR A 544 -3.59 0.85 15.54
CA THR A 544 -3.55 0.22 14.22
C THR A 544 -2.80 1.09 13.21
N TYR A 545 -1.84 1.86 13.72
CA TYR A 545 -1.07 2.83 12.95
C TYR A 545 -0.18 2.14 11.90
N PHE A 546 -0.34 2.57 10.65
CA PHE A 546 0.46 2.15 9.51
C PHE A 546 0.79 3.38 8.63
N PRO A 547 2.06 3.60 8.26
CA PRO A 547 2.49 4.85 7.63
C PRO A 547 2.25 4.89 6.11
N VAL A 548 1.89 3.76 5.50
CA VAL A 548 1.71 3.61 4.05
C VAL A 548 0.25 3.79 3.68
N LEU A 549 -0.01 4.46 2.55
CA LEU A 549 -1.36 4.56 1.99
C LEU A 549 -1.79 3.20 1.41
N CYS A 550 -2.96 2.72 1.82
CA CYS A 550 -3.58 1.51 1.31
C CYS A 550 -4.99 1.79 0.81
N ARG A 551 -5.45 0.99 -0.17
CA ARG A 551 -6.79 1.11 -0.78
C ARG A 551 -7.92 1.26 0.24
N ASP A 552 -7.89 0.49 1.33
CA ASP A 552 -8.94 0.48 2.36
C ASP A 552 -8.95 1.70 3.27
N THR A 553 -7.83 2.43 3.33
CA THR A 553 -7.65 3.57 4.26
C THR A 553 -8.09 4.90 3.68
N ILE A 554 -8.26 4.98 2.35
CA ILE A 554 -8.62 6.20 1.64
C ILE A 554 -9.83 5.99 0.73
N PRO A 555 -10.72 6.99 0.59
CA PRO A 555 -11.82 6.91 -0.39
C PRO A 555 -11.32 6.78 -1.84
N GLU A 556 -12.17 6.30 -2.74
CA GLU A 556 -11.82 6.21 -4.18
C GLU A 556 -11.56 7.58 -4.81
N ASP A 557 -12.37 8.60 -4.48
CA ASP A 557 -12.17 9.95 -4.99
C ASP A 557 -11.31 10.78 -4.03
N ILE A 558 -10.01 10.77 -4.30
CA ILE A 558 -9.01 11.50 -3.51
C ILE A 558 -9.22 13.02 -3.57
N ARG A 559 -9.70 13.56 -4.70
CA ARG A 559 -9.83 15.02 -4.89
C ARG A 559 -10.82 15.64 -3.89
N ARG A 560 -11.82 14.86 -3.48
CA ARG A 560 -12.79 15.27 -2.47
C ARG A 560 -12.14 15.43 -1.09
N VAL A 561 -11.30 14.49 -0.69
CA VAL A 561 -10.64 14.45 0.63
C VAL A 561 -9.28 15.14 0.66
N ALA A 562 -8.76 15.54 -0.49
CA ALA A 562 -7.53 16.31 -0.60
C ALA A 562 -7.60 17.63 0.15
N VAL A 563 -6.62 17.86 1.02
CA VAL A 563 -6.40 19.14 1.69
C VAL A 563 -5.51 19.99 0.80
N THR A 564 -6.14 20.95 0.12
CA THR A 564 -5.43 21.87 -0.76
C THR A 564 -5.13 23.19 -0.05
N PRO A 565 -4.08 23.93 -0.47
CA PRO A 565 -3.80 25.26 0.07
C PRO A 565 -5.00 26.21 0.03
N GLU A 566 -5.81 26.16 -1.05
CA GLU A 566 -6.99 27.01 -1.20
C GLU A 566 -8.07 26.67 -0.16
N LYS A 567 -8.32 25.37 0.09
CA LYS A 567 -9.27 24.93 1.12
C LYS A 567 -8.80 25.38 2.51
N LEU A 568 -7.50 25.26 2.82
CA LEU A 568 -6.94 25.72 4.08
C LEU A 568 -7.02 27.23 4.24
N GLN A 569 -6.71 27.99 3.19
CA GLN A 569 -6.77 29.45 3.22
C GLN A 569 -8.21 29.95 3.36
N LYS A 570 -9.18 29.27 2.73
CA LYS A 570 -10.60 29.51 2.96
C LYS A 570 -10.98 29.25 4.42
N SER A 571 -10.63 28.10 4.99
CA SER A 571 -10.90 27.78 6.40
C SER A 571 -10.22 28.76 7.37
N LEU A 572 -9.01 29.23 7.06
CA LEU A 572 -8.30 30.25 7.83
C LEU A 572 -9.02 31.60 7.77
N SER A 573 -9.52 31.98 6.59
CA SER A 573 -10.28 33.22 6.41
C SER A 573 -11.62 33.17 7.16
N GLU A 574 -12.32 32.04 7.10
CA GLU A 574 -13.54 31.81 7.89
C GLU A 574 -13.28 31.87 9.40
N LEU A 575 -12.14 31.35 9.86
CA LEU A 575 -11.71 31.48 11.26
C LEU A 575 -11.49 32.95 11.63
N LEU A 576 -10.76 33.70 10.80
CA LEU A 576 -10.45 35.12 11.05
C LEU A 576 -11.69 36.03 10.99
N GLU A 577 -12.67 35.71 10.16
CA GLU A 577 -13.96 36.42 10.17
C GLU A 577 -14.67 36.27 11.51
N ARG A 578 -14.60 35.06 12.09
CA ARG A 578 -15.20 34.76 13.39
C ARG A 578 -14.37 35.32 14.54
N ASP A 579 -13.05 35.17 14.50
CA ASP A 579 -12.10 35.63 15.52
C ASP A 579 -10.84 36.20 14.87
N PHE A 580 -10.88 37.48 14.52
CA PHE A 580 -9.78 38.19 13.88
C PHE A 580 -8.55 38.31 14.81
N SER A 581 -8.76 38.21 16.13
CA SER A 581 -7.73 38.45 17.14
C SER A 581 -6.85 37.22 17.44
N VAL A 582 -7.21 36.04 16.94
CA VAL A 582 -6.61 34.74 17.32
C VAL A 582 -5.10 34.63 17.14
N PHE A 583 -4.54 35.30 16.13
CA PHE A 583 -3.09 35.32 15.86
C PHE A 583 -2.41 36.62 16.27
N HIS A 584 -3.12 37.53 16.96
CA HIS A 584 -2.55 38.76 17.46
C HIS A 584 -1.97 38.55 18.86
N ARG A 585 -0.79 39.13 19.11
CA ARG A 585 -0.10 39.05 20.39
C ARG A 585 0.66 40.34 20.68
N GLU A 586 0.80 40.62 21.97
CA GLU A 586 1.51 41.78 22.49
C GLU A 586 3.02 41.61 22.30
N LEU A 587 3.63 42.46 21.47
CA LEU A 587 5.07 42.48 21.22
C LEU A 587 5.61 43.89 21.44
N PHE A 588 6.88 43.99 21.83
CA PHE A 588 7.56 45.26 21.77
C PHE A 588 7.75 45.65 20.31
N TYR A 589 7.47 46.91 20.01
CA TYR A 589 7.73 47.48 18.70
C TYR A 589 9.22 47.40 18.36
N SER A 590 9.52 46.91 17.16
CA SER A 590 10.88 46.57 16.71
C SER A 590 11.45 47.49 15.63
N GLY A 591 10.77 48.60 15.29
CA GLY A 591 11.23 49.52 14.24
C GLY A 591 12.42 50.38 14.66
N GLU A 592 12.99 51.09 13.68
CA GLU A 592 14.24 51.85 13.82
C GLU A 592 14.09 53.10 14.70
N THR A 593 12.85 53.58 14.85
CA THR A 593 12.53 54.81 15.55
C THR A 593 12.64 54.65 17.07
N GLU A 594 13.68 55.25 17.67
CA GLU A 594 14.01 55.09 19.10
C GLU A 594 12.89 55.49 20.06
N VAL A 595 12.04 56.43 19.65
CA VAL A 595 10.89 56.93 20.42
C VAL A 595 9.88 55.82 20.70
N PHE A 596 9.77 54.83 19.82
CA PHE A 596 8.78 53.76 19.87
C PHE A 596 9.31 52.43 20.43
N LYS A 597 10.62 52.28 20.70
CA LYS A 597 11.26 51.01 21.14
C LYS A 597 10.68 50.38 22.43
N LYS A 598 9.90 51.12 23.22
CA LYS A 598 9.22 50.63 24.44
C LYS A 598 7.70 50.48 24.29
N GLU A 599 7.16 50.76 23.11
CA GLU A 599 5.73 50.61 22.84
C GLU A 599 5.37 49.12 22.69
N ILE A 600 4.25 48.72 23.31
CA ILE A 600 3.68 47.39 23.14
C ILE A 600 2.61 47.49 22.06
N ILE A 601 2.77 46.71 21.01
CA ILE A 601 1.87 46.64 19.86
C ILE A 601 1.23 45.26 19.76
N MET A 602 0.01 45.22 19.24
CA MET A 602 -0.67 43.99 18.86
C MET A 602 -0.31 43.62 17.43
N LYS A 603 0.65 42.71 17.29
CA LYS A 603 1.14 42.24 15.98
C LYS A 603 0.54 40.89 15.64
N GLN A 604 0.02 40.77 14.42
CA GLN A 604 -0.47 39.51 13.88
C GLN A 604 0.70 38.64 13.41
N VAL A 605 0.77 37.39 13.88
CA VAL A 605 1.75 36.42 13.38
C VAL A 605 1.08 35.08 13.11
N PHE A 606 0.95 34.74 11.83
CA PHE A 606 0.34 33.49 11.39
C PHE A 606 1.24 32.28 11.67
N PRO A 607 0.68 31.15 12.12
CA PRO A 607 1.42 29.89 12.23
C PRO A 607 1.79 29.36 10.85
N ASP A 608 2.85 28.57 10.77
CA ASP A 608 3.16 27.75 9.59
C ASP A 608 2.26 26.52 9.61
N ILE A 609 1.59 26.24 8.48
CA ILE A 609 0.70 25.09 8.30
C ILE A 609 1.46 24.03 7.50
N ILE A 610 1.63 22.85 8.08
CA ILE A 610 2.41 21.75 7.51
C ILE A 610 1.46 20.60 7.17
N LEU A 611 1.51 20.13 5.93
CA LEU A 611 0.74 19.00 5.43
C LEU A 611 1.59 17.73 5.53
N VAL A 612 1.20 16.78 6.40
CA VAL A 612 1.88 15.50 6.56
C VAL A 612 1.37 14.46 5.55
N PRO A 613 2.25 13.63 4.94
CA PRO A 613 1.90 12.57 3.99
C PRO A 613 1.14 11.41 4.66
N ALA A 614 -0.09 11.68 5.07
CA ALA A 614 -0.97 10.76 5.75
C ALA A 614 -2.43 11.03 5.35
N ALA A 615 -3.23 9.97 5.34
CA ALA A 615 -4.67 10.06 5.38
C ALA A 615 -5.15 9.94 6.83
N GLY A 616 -5.99 10.86 7.28
CA GLY A 616 -6.40 10.86 8.67
C GLY A 616 -7.50 11.85 9.02
N ALA A 617 -7.92 11.79 10.29
CA ALA A 617 -9.07 12.53 10.80
C ALA A 617 -8.70 13.59 11.85
N ARG A 618 -7.41 13.76 12.15
CA ARG A 618 -6.95 14.66 13.23
C ARG A 618 -5.89 15.62 12.72
N ALA A 619 -5.98 16.85 13.20
CA ALA A 619 -4.93 17.85 13.07
C ALA A 619 -4.27 18.12 14.44
N LEU A 620 -3.07 18.68 14.42
CA LEU A 620 -2.24 18.91 15.61
C LEU A 620 -1.66 20.32 15.62
N MET A 621 -1.69 20.99 16.77
CA MET A 621 -0.86 22.17 17.03
C MET A 621 0.40 21.68 17.73
N TRP A 622 1.55 21.73 17.03
CA TRP A 622 2.81 21.20 17.55
C TRP A 622 3.47 22.15 18.53
N GLN A 623 3.52 23.44 18.18
CA GLN A 623 4.08 24.49 19.01
C GLN A 623 3.43 25.84 18.71
N GLU A 624 3.28 26.67 19.73
CA GLU A 624 2.74 28.03 19.65
C GLU A 624 3.81 29.06 19.24
N MET A 625 5.07 28.79 19.58
CA MET A 625 6.23 29.63 19.30
C MET A 625 7.44 28.75 18.98
N SER A 626 8.33 29.24 18.14
CA SER A 626 9.62 28.63 17.86
C SER A 626 10.69 29.28 18.74
N GLY A 627 11.11 28.57 19.79
CA GLY A 627 12.19 29.01 20.69
C GLY A 627 11.80 30.12 21.66
N VAL A 628 12.75 31.00 22.00
CA VAL A 628 12.56 32.04 23.04
C VAL A 628 11.92 33.32 22.46
N SER A 629 12.00 33.50 21.15
CA SER A 629 11.49 34.71 20.51
C SER A 629 9.96 34.74 20.52
N ARG A 630 9.39 35.79 21.11
CA ARG A 630 7.94 36.04 21.10
C ARG A 630 7.39 36.38 19.71
N THR A 631 8.25 36.74 18.76
CA THR A 631 7.88 37.03 17.36
C THR A 631 7.81 35.78 16.49
N SER A 632 8.24 34.62 17.00
CA SER A 632 8.35 33.37 16.23
C SER A 632 7.00 32.74 15.86
N ARG A 633 6.94 32.07 14.72
CA ARG A 633 5.71 31.44 14.22
C ARG A 633 5.43 30.13 14.96
N GLY A 634 4.14 29.83 15.17
CA GLY A 634 3.67 28.53 15.62
C GLY A 634 3.59 27.53 14.47
N ARG A 635 3.27 26.25 14.74
CA ARG A 635 3.17 25.18 13.74
C ARG A 635 1.88 24.39 13.87
N PHE A 636 1.06 24.45 12.84
CA PHE A 636 -0.16 23.65 12.71
C PHE A 636 0.09 22.53 11.71
N ILE A 637 -0.37 21.33 12.02
CA ILE A 637 -0.12 20.14 11.22
C ILE A 637 -1.44 19.51 10.84
N PHE A 638 -1.64 19.32 9.54
CA PHE A 638 -2.82 18.69 8.97
C PHE A 638 -2.39 17.47 8.12
N PRO A 639 -3.20 16.41 8.06
CA PRO A 639 -3.00 15.36 7.07
C PRO A 639 -3.24 15.91 5.66
N VAL A 640 -2.51 15.40 4.67
CA VAL A 640 -2.74 15.77 3.26
C VAL A 640 -4.12 15.29 2.77
N LEU A 641 -4.64 14.20 3.35
CA LEU A 641 -5.96 13.66 3.02
C LEU A 641 -6.84 13.57 4.28
N THR A 642 -8.05 14.12 4.23
CA THR A 642 -9.04 14.05 5.32
C THR A 642 -10.47 14.08 4.82
N SER A 643 -11.33 13.24 5.41
CA SER A 643 -12.78 13.26 5.20
C SER A 643 -13.53 14.18 6.16
N GLU A 644 -12.83 14.69 7.18
CA GLU A 644 -13.39 15.53 8.23
C GLU A 644 -13.46 17.02 7.82
N ASP A 645 -14.26 17.80 8.55
CA ASP A 645 -14.42 19.24 8.35
C ASP A 645 -13.14 20.02 8.69
N LEU A 646 -12.49 20.58 7.66
CA LEU A 646 -11.28 21.39 7.77
C LEU A 646 -11.47 22.66 8.60
N THR A 647 -12.61 23.36 8.46
CA THR A 647 -12.90 24.56 9.25
C THR A 647 -13.05 24.20 10.72
N LEU A 648 -13.68 23.06 11.03
CA LEU A 648 -13.77 22.56 12.41
C LEU A 648 -12.40 22.20 12.99
N MET A 649 -11.55 21.53 12.22
CA MET A 649 -10.18 21.23 12.65
C MET A 649 -9.40 22.51 12.93
N MET A 650 -9.48 23.50 12.03
CA MET A 650 -8.83 24.80 12.16
C MET A 650 -9.28 25.53 13.43
N ILE A 651 -10.59 25.55 13.73
CA ILE A 651 -11.14 26.14 14.96
C ILE A 651 -10.59 25.46 16.22
N LYS A 652 -10.50 24.13 16.24
CA LYS A 652 -9.94 23.38 17.37
C LYS A 652 -8.47 23.69 17.60
N LEU A 653 -7.67 23.74 16.53
CA LEU A 653 -6.26 24.11 16.62
C LEU A 653 -6.07 25.55 17.09
N ALA A 654 -6.88 26.47 16.57
CA ALA A 654 -6.90 27.86 16.98
C ALA A 654 -7.20 28.03 18.48
N GLY A 655 -8.16 27.27 19.03
CA GLY A 655 -8.45 27.28 20.46
C GLY A 655 -7.27 26.78 21.31
N GLN A 656 -6.63 25.69 20.89
CA GLN A 656 -5.43 25.16 21.57
C GLN A 656 -4.26 26.16 21.49
N PHE A 657 -4.03 26.73 20.31
CA PHE A 657 -3.00 27.72 20.06
C PHE A 657 -3.21 28.95 20.92
N ARG A 658 -4.43 29.49 20.98
CA ARG A 658 -4.74 30.69 21.78
C ARG A 658 -4.47 30.46 23.27
N TRP A 659 -4.85 29.30 23.79
CA TRP A 659 -4.58 28.92 25.18
C TRP A 659 -3.07 28.85 25.47
N GLU A 660 -2.33 28.08 24.67
CA GLU A 660 -0.90 27.86 24.90
C GLU A 660 -0.08 29.13 24.63
N LEU A 661 -0.45 29.92 23.61
CA LEU A 661 0.18 31.21 23.35
C LEU A 661 0.02 32.16 24.53
N CYS A 662 -1.19 32.31 25.08
CA CYS A 662 -1.43 33.14 26.25
C CYS A 662 -0.61 32.64 27.46
N ARG A 663 -0.60 31.32 27.69
CA ARG A 663 0.17 30.70 28.78
C ARG A 663 1.67 30.97 28.64
N SER A 664 2.23 30.78 27.44
CA SER A 664 3.66 30.99 27.17
C SER A 664 4.06 32.47 27.23
N MET A 665 3.18 33.39 26.80
CA MET A 665 3.41 34.83 26.90
C MET A 665 3.41 35.32 28.36
N MET A 666 2.52 34.79 29.20
CA MET A 666 2.43 35.11 30.63
C MET A 666 3.52 34.44 31.48
N GLY A 667 4.16 33.37 30.96
CA GLY A 667 5.21 32.64 31.65
C GLY A 667 4.74 32.11 33.01
N GLY A 668 5.52 32.36 34.07
CA GLY A 668 5.18 31.90 35.43
C GLY A 668 3.88 32.49 36.02
N ARG A 669 3.31 33.53 35.39
CA ARG A 669 2.11 34.24 35.87
C ARG A 669 0.82 33.82 35.16
N TRP A 670 0.85 32.75 34.38
CA TRP A 670 -0.30 32.32 33.57
C TRP A 670 -1.57 32.01 34.37
N ASN A 671 -1.44 31.65 35.65
CA ASN A 671 -2.55 31.37 36.57
C ASN A 671 -2.65 32.39 37.73
N ASP A 672 -2.09 33.59 37.56
CA ASP A 672 -2.18 34.66 38.57
C ASP A 672 -3.40 35.55 38.29
N ILE A 673 -4.36 35.54 39.22
CA ILE A 673 -5.61 36.32 39.14
C ILE A 673 -5.34 37.83 39.16
N SER A 674 -4.19 38.26 39.69
CA SER A 674 -3.79 39.67 39.72
C SER A 674 -3.62 40.26 38.30
N TYR A 675 -3.35 39.40 37.32
CA TYR A 675 -3.23 39.77 35.92
C TYR A 675 -4.47 39.31 35.16
N ASN A 676 -5.13 40.24 34.49
CA ASN A 676 -6.32 39.97 33.70
C ASN A 676 -5.95 39.33 32.34
N SER A 677 -5.69 38.02 32.34
CA SER A 677 -5.35 37.23 31.15
C SER A 677 -6.38 36.14 30.89
N LEU A 678 -6.47 35.66 29.65
CA LEU A 678 -7.41 34.61 29.28
C LEU A 678 -7.23 33.36 30.17
N THR A 679 -5.99 32.93 30.38
CA THR A 679 -5.69 31.71 31.13
C THR A 679 -5.97 31.86 32.62
N SER A 680 -5.65 33.01 33.22
CA SER A 680 -5.89 33.25 34.66
C SER A 680 -7.38 33.34 34.98
N VAL A 681 -8.14 34.11 34.19
CA VAL A 681 -9.60 34.28 34.40
C VAL A 681 -10.33 32.97 34.14
N TYR A 682 -9.95 32.22 33.10
CA TYR A 682 -10.61 30.95 32.80
C TYR A 682 -10.25 29.84 33.81
N ALA A 683 -9.01 29.80 34.30
CA ALA A 683 -8.62 28.88 35.38
C ALA A 683 -9.38 29.17 36.68
N ASP A 684 -9.45 30.45 37.10
CA ASP A 684 -10.23 30.87 38.26
C ASP A 684 -11.72 30.51 38.11
N TYR A 685 -12.29 30.69 36.91
CA TYR A 685 -13.65 30.23 36.61
C TYR A 685 -13.84 28.73 36.85
N ILE A 686 -12.92 27.88 36.37
CA ILE A 686 -12.97 26.43 36.55
C ILE A 686 -12.75 26.03 38.02
N ASP A 687 -11.99 26.80 38.80
CA ASP A 687 -11.76 26.50 40.22
C ASP A 687 -12.92 26.98 41.11
N THR A 688 -13.56 28.11 40.77
CA THR A 688 -14.57 28.76 41.60
C THR A 688 -16.02 28.47 41.20
N TYR A 689 -16.27 27.79 40.07
CA TYR A 689 -17.63 27.56 39.53
C TYR A 689 -18.63 26.98 40.54
N ARG A 690 -18.17 26.15 41.50
CA ARG A 690 -19.04 25.56 42.55
C ARG A 690 -19.66 26.63 43.45
N LYS A 691 -18.90 27.68 43.78
CA LYS A 691 -19.30 28.77 44.67
C LYS A 691 -20.00 29.91 43.93
N ASN A 692 -19.92 29.96 42.60
CA ASN A 692 -20.52 31.03 41.81
C ASN A 692 -22.07 31.00 41.91
N LYS A 693 -22.67 32.14 42.29
CA LYS A 693 -24.12 32.32 42.44
C LYS A 693 -24.84 32.56 41.11
N ASN A 694 -24.10 32.96 40.07
CA ASN A 694 -24.65 33.24 38.74
C ASN A 694 -24.90 31.98 37.89
N LEU A 695 -24.45 30.81 38.36
CA LEU A 695 -24.60 29.52 37.68
C LEU A 695 -25.75 28.71 38.27
N THR A 696 -26.63 28.20 37.41
CA THR A 696 -27.70 27.26 37.79
C THR A 696 -27.12 25.91 38.25
N PRO A 697 -27.85 25.12 39.07
CA PRO A 697 -27.39 23.80 39.50
C PRO A 697 -27.09 22.87 38.31
N GLU A 698 -27.93 22.93 37.28
CA GLU A 698 -27.72 22.18 36.03
C GLU A 698 -26.44 22.62 35.29
N ALA A 699 -26.16 23.93 35.22
CA ALA A 699 -24.93 24.42 34.60
C ALA A 699 -23.68 23.96 35.36
N LYS A 700 -23.72 23.91 36.70
CA LYS A 700 -22.62 23.40 37.53
C LYS A 700 -22.36 21.91 37.26
N GLU A 701 -23.41 21.11 37.09
CA GLU A 701 -23.25 19.68 36.79
C GLU A 701 -22.70 19.46 35.36
N ARG A 702 -23.11 20.28 34.39
CA ARG A 702 -22.54 20.25 33.04
C ARG A 702 -21.05 20.59 33.04
N ILE A 703 -20.62 21.61 33.79
CA ILE A 703 -19.21 21.96 33.96
C ILE A 703 -18.45 20.80 34.61
N ARG A 704 -19.00 20.19 35.67
CA ARG A 704 -18.39 19.03 36.33
C ARG A 704 -18.21 17.86 35.36
N SER A 705 -19.22 17.58 34.54
CA SER A 705 -19.19 16.54 33.51
C SER A 705 -18.14 16.83 32.43
N GLN A 706 -18.02 18.09 31.99
CA GLN A 706 -17.01 18.53 31.02
C GLN A 706 -15.58 18.40 31.58
N ILE A 707 -15.35 18.82 32.83
CA ILE A 707 -14.05 18.65 33.51
C ILE A 707 -13.66 17.17 33.56
N LYS A 708 -14.61 16.30 33.94
CA LYS A 708 -14.39 14.85 33.97
C LYS A 708 -14.08 14.29 32.57
N ARG A 709 -14.85 14.69 31.54
CA ARG A 709 -14.67 14.25 30.15
C ARG A 709 -13.27 14.58 29.60
N HIS A 710 -12.70 15.71 30.01
CA HIS A 710 -11.41 16.19 29.53
C HIS A 710 -10.26 15.96 30.53
N ASN A 711 -10.43 15.06 31.50
CA ASN A 711 -9.41 14.68 32.49
C ASN A 711 -8.79 15.87 33.23
N ASN A 712 -9.60 16.87 33.58
CA ASN A 712 -9.15 18.11 34.23
C ASN A 712 -8.10 18.92 33.46
N ASN A 713 -7.94 18.68 32.16
CA ASN A 713 -7.01 19.43 31.32
C ASN A 713 -7.65 20.76 30.87
N LEU A 714 -7.27 21.86 31.53
CA LEU A 714 -7.81 23.20 31.27
C LEU A 714 -7.77 23.60 29.78
N ARG A 715 -6.69 23.28 29.07
CA ARG A 715 -6.57 23.56 27.63
C ARG A 715 -7.67 22.88 26.83
N ASN A 716 -7.92 21.60 27.09
CA ASN A 716 -8.93 20.83 26.35
C ASN A 716 -10.35 21.31 26.69
N ILE A 717 -10.59 21.67 27.95
CA ILE A 717 -11.87 22.23 28.41
C ILE A 717 -12.13 23.58 27.73
N PHE A 718 -11.14 24.48 27.72
CA PHE A 718 -11.20 25.76 27.03
C PHE A 718 -11.43 25.58 25.52
N THR A 719 -10.67 24.69 24.88
CA THR A 719 -10.79 24.43 23.44
C THR A 719 -12.20 23.99 23.06
N TYR A 720 -12.84 23.16 23.90
CA TYR A 720 -14.22 22.75 23.68
C TYR A 720 -15.20 23.93 23.78
N ASP A 721 -15.06 24.78 24.80
CA ASP A 721 -15.89 25.99 24.94
C ASP A 721 -15.67 26.98 23.79
N TYR A 722 -14.42 27.13 23.34
CA TYR A 722 -14.04 27.97 22.19
C TYR A 722 -14.64 27.44 20.89
N GLU A 723 -14.65 26.12 20.69
CA GLU A 723 -15.34 25.50 19.56
C GLU A 723 -16.85 25.85 19.58
N LEU A 724 -17.50 25.72 20.73
CA LEU A 724 -18.92 26.06 20.87
C LEU A 724 -19.18 27.55 20.64
N TRP A 725 -18.26 28.42 21.09
CA TRP A 725 -18.30 29.87 20.87
C TRP A 725 -18.33 30.21 19.38
N LEU A 726 -17.38 29.67 18.61
CA LEU A 726 -17.25 29.98 17.18
C LEU A 726 -18.29 29.26 16.30
N ARG A 727 -18.81 28.10 16.71
CA ARG A 727 -19.79 27.34 15.92
C ARG A 727 -21.22 27.77 16.16
N TYR A 728 -21.60 27.98 17.42
CA TYR A 728 -23.00 28.16 17.80
C TYR A 728 -23.30 29.59 18.20
N GLU A 729 -22.50 30.18 19.10
CA GLU A 729 -22.78 31.54 19.59
C GLU A 729 -22.54 32.59 18.50
N TYR A 730 -21.56 32.37 17.62
CA TYR A 730 -21.41 33.17 16.38
C TYR A 730 -22.69 33.14 15.52
N LEU A 731 -23.40 32.01 15.44
CA LEU A 731 -24.67 31.92 14.70
C LEU A 731 -25.89 32.35 15.53
N GLY A 732 -25.69 32.83 16.77
CA GLY A 732 -26.76 33.25 17.69
C GLY A 732 -27.41 32.11 18.48
N SER A 733 -26.92 30.88 18.35
CA SER A 733 -27.39 29.72 19.12
C SER A 733 -26.72 29.67 20.49
N ARG A 734 -27.52 29.73 21.56
CA ARG A 734 -27.04 29.76 22.94
C ARG A 734 -26.66 28.36 23.43
N LYS A 735 -25.37 28.07 23.56
CA LYS A 735 -24.84 26.79 24.06
C LYS A 735 -23.98 26.95 25.29
N LEU A 736 -23.35 28.11 25.46
CA LEU A 736 -22.47 28.43 26.59
C LEU A 736 -23.24 29.03 27.76
N ASN A 737 -22.69 28.91 28.97
CA ASN A 737 -23.24 29.59 30.15
C ASN A 737 -22.84 31.08 30.15
N LYS A 738 -23.43 31.86 31.07
CA LYS A 738 -23.21 33.31 31.16
C LYS A 738 -21.74 33.69 31.41
N GLU A 739 -21.05 32.95 32.27
CA GLU A 739 -19.67 33.24 32.67
C GLU A 739 -18.68 32.96 31.54
N VAL A 740 -18.75 31.77 30.93
CA VAL A 740 -17.90 31.41 29.78
C VAL A 740 -18.13 32.37 28.62
N ARG A 741 -19.38 32.76 28.36
CA ARG A 741 -19.70 33.75 27.34
C ARG A 741 -19.04 35.09 27.62
N ALA A 742 -19.01 35.56 28.87
CA ALA A 742 -18.35 36.80 29.23
C ALA A 742 -16.83 36.72 29.00
N ILE A 743 -16.20 35.60 29.39
CA ILE A 743 -14.76 35.35 29.16
C ILE A 743 -14.45 35.32 27.67
N MET A 744 -15.22 34.56 26.88
CA MET A 744 -15.04 34.46 25.43
C MET A 744 -15.27 35.81 24.73
N TYR A 745 -16.26 36.59 25.17
CA TYR A 745 -16.50 37.92 24.60
C TYR A 745 -15.34 38.88 24.87
N GLN A 746 -14.76 38.82 26.06
CA GLN A 746 -13.64 39.69 26.45
C GLN A 746 -12.34 39.31 25.75
N PHE A 747 -12.02 38.01 25.70
CA PHE A 747 -10.71 37.53 25.26
C PHE A 747 -10.69 36.91 23.88
N CYS A 748 -11.83 36.53 23.30
CA CYS A 748 -11.98 35.97 21.95
C CYS A 748 -13.10 36.71 21.19
N PRO A 749 -12.99 38.04 21.03
CA PRO A 749 -14.07 38.87 20.52
C PRO A 749 -14.36 38.58 19.04
N PHE A 750 -15.64 38.49 18.69
CA PHE A 750 -16.07 38.43 17.28
C PHE A 750 -15.77 39.74 16.56
N GLY A 751 -15.75 39.76 15.21
CA GLY A 751 -15.58 41.00 14.44
C GLY A 751 -16.64 42.06 14.76
N ALA A 752 -16.27 43.34 14.61
CA ALA A 752 -17.10 44.50 15.00
C ALA A 752 -18.53 44.46 14.45
N SER A 753 -18.70 44.09 13.17
CA SER A 753 -20.00 43.96 12.52
C SER A 753 -20.91 42.97 13.24
N LYS A 754 -20.35 41.84 13.69
CA LYS A 754 -21.10 40.81 14.38
C LYS A 754 -21.43 41.22 15.81
N ARG A 755 -20.50 41.87 16.53
CA ARG A 755 -20.75 42.38 17.88
C ARG A 755 -21.89 43.39 17.91
N LYS A 756 -21.98 44.27 16.89
CA LYS A 756 -23.12 45.20 16.73
C LYS A 756 -24.47 44.49 16.61
N LEU A 757 -24.52 43.35 15.91
CA LEU A 757 -25.74 42.54 15.81
C LEU A 757 -26.07 41.85 17.14
N LEU A 758 -25.06 41.40 17.89
CA LEU A 758 -25.25 40.75 19.17
C LEU A 758 -25.70 41.71 20.27
N LEU A 759 -25.41 43.01 20.19
CA LEU A 759 -25.93 44.03 21.12
C LEU A 759 -27.45 44.00 21.24
N ASN A 760 -28.15 43.72 20.13
CA ASN A 760 -29.61 43.65 20.09
C ASN A 760 -30.17 42.44 20.86
N GLN A 761 -29.32 41.49 21.24
CA GLN A 761 -29.73 40.34 22.04
C GLN A 761 -29.53 40.64 23.54
N PRO A 762 -30.56 40.50 24.38
CA PRO A 762 -30.48 40.83 25.81
C PRO A 762 -29.34 40.11 26.55
N VAL A 763 -29.01 38.89 26.13
CA VAL A 763 -27.96 38.05 26.74
C VAL A 763 -26.55 38.62 26.58
N PHE A 764 -26.31 39.44 25.56
CA PHE A 764 -25.00 40.05 25.28
C PHE A 764 -24.92 41.53 25.66
N SER A 765 -26.05 42.22 25.80
CA SER A 765 -26.13 43.67 26.02
C SER A 765 -25.20 44.19 27.14
N ASP A 766 -25.32 43.67 28.37
CA ASP A 766 -24.49 44.07 29.51
C ASP A 766 -22.99 43.83 29.30
N ILE A 767 -22.64 42.70 28.69
CA ILE A 767 -21.25 42.28 28.43
C ILE A 767 -20.64 43.21 27.38
N ALA A 768 -21.37 43.43 26.29
CA ALA A 768 -20.93 44.24 25.16
C ALA A 768 -20.75 45.72 25.54
N ILE A 769 -21.67 46.30 26.33
CA ILE A 769 -21.54 47.70 26.80
C ILE A 769 -20.27 47.89 27.63
N ARG A 770 -19.99 46.97 28.57
CA ARG A 770 -18.77 47.03 29.39
C ARG A 770 -17.52 46.94 28.52
N PHE A 771 -17.50 45.97 27.60
CA PHE A 771 -16.40 45.75 26.68
C PHE A 771 -16.13 46.97 25.78
N GLU A 772 -17.17 47.56 25.16
CA GLU A 772 -17.02 48.77 24.34
C GLU A 772 -16.46 49.96 25.13
N ASN A 773 -16.92 50.15 26.37
CA ASN A 773 -16.46 51.26 27.21
C ASN A 773 -14.98 51.12 27.58
N GLU A 774 -14.50 49.91 27.86
CA GLU A 774 -13.09 49.64 28.10
C GLU A 774 -12.24 49.88 26.84
N ARG A 775 -12.70 49.39 25.67
CA ARG A 775 -11.97 49.55 24.42
C ARG A 775 -11.91 51.00 23.94
N LYS A 776 -13.00 51.76 24.05
CA LYS A 776 -13.03 53.20 23.73
C LYS A 776 -12.00 54.01 24.53
N LYS A 777 -11.70 53.62 25.77
CA LYS A 777 -10.65 54.27 26.57
C LYS A 777 -9.26 53.98 25.99
N ILE A 778 -8.99 52.72 25.65
CA ILE A 778 -7.70 52.30 25.07
C ILE A 778 -7.47 52.95 23.71
N VAL A 779 -8.48 52.94 22.83
CA VAL A 779 -8.38 53.59 21.50
C VAL A 779 -8.05 55.07 21.64
N ARG A 780 -8.76 55.81 22.51
CA ARG A 780 -8.46 57.24 22.74
C ARG A 780 -7.07 57.49 23.28
N GLU A 781 -6.56 56.58 24.13
CA GLU A 781 -5.20 56.68 24.67
C GLU A 781 -4.15 56.51 23.57
N ILE A 782 -4.32 55.48 22.72
CA ILE A 782 -3.42 55.20 21.59
C ILE A 782 -3.50 56.32 20.54
N GLU A 783 -4.71 56.76 20.15
CA GLU A 783 -4.91 57.87 19.20
C GLU A 783 -4.22 59.14 19.68
N LYS A 784 -4.45 59.54 20.94
CA LYS A 784 -3.81 60.73 21.50
C LYS A 784 -2.29 60.60 21.52
N ARG A 785 -1.78 59.40 21.81
CA ARG A 785 -0.34 59.13 21.84
C ARG A 785 0.26 59.25 20.43
N TYR A 786 -0.36 58.62 19.43
CA TYR A 786 0.08 58.67 18.03
C TYR A 786 -0.04 60.07 17.43
N GLU A 787 -1.11 60.81 17.74
CA GLU A 787 -1.26 62.22 17.33
C GLU A 787 -0.18 63.12 17.91
N ASN A 788 0.27 62.87 19.16
CA ASN A 788 1.37 63.64 19.74
C ASN A 788 2.69 63.37 19.01
N TYR A 789 2.90 62.14 18.51
CA TYR A 789 4.10 61.78 17.76
C TYR A 789 4.10 62.35 16.34
N THR A 790 2.97 62.30 15.63
CA THR A 790 2.85 62.92 14.31
C THR A 790 3.02 64.44 14.39
N LYS A 791 2.49 65.09 15.45
CA LYS A 791 2.73 66.52 15.73
C LYS A 791 4.19 66.84 16.08
N ALA A 792 4.95 65.89 16.61
CA ALA A 792 6.37 66.04 16.90
C ALA A 792 7.27 65.82 15.66
N GLY A 793 6.69 65.57 14.48
CA GLY A 793 7.41 65.45 13.21
C GLY A 793 7.88 64.02 12.86
N TYR A 794 7.36 63.00 13.54
CA TYR A 794 7.64 61.59 13.21
C TYR A 794 6.56 61.01 12.30
N ASP A 795 6.95 60.23 11.29
CA ASP A 795 6.03 59.48 10.45
C ASP A 795 5.53 58.23 11.19
N LEU A 796 4.24 57.92 11.04
CA LEU A 796 3.63 56.75 11.67
C LEU A 796 3.89 55.52 10.80
N GLU A 797 4.66 54.56 11.31
CA GLU A 797 4.96 53.33 10.58
C GLU A 797 3.74 52.40 10.48
N PRO A 798 3.66 51.56 9.43
CA PRO A 798 2.53 50.64 9.19
C PRO A 798 2.20 49.75 10.39
N GLU A 799 3.19 49.28 11.16
CA GLU A 799 2.95 48.42 12.33
C GLU A 799 2.19 49.15 13.46
N LEU A 800 2.38 50.47 13.59
CA LEU A 800 1.67 51.29 14.57
C LEU A 800 0.24 51.58 14.08
N GLU A 801 0.07 51.84 12.78
CA GLU A 801 -1.26 51.98 12.16
C GLU A 801 -2.10 50.70 12.31
N ASP A 802 -1.50 49.54 12.04
CA ASP A 802 -2.13 48.24 12.21
C ASP A 802 -2.53 47.99 13.68
N ASN A 803 -1.69 48.39 14.63
CA ASN A 803 -2.02 48.33 16.05
C ASN A 803 -3.25 49.19 16.40
N LEU A 804 -3.33 50.43 15.89
CA LEU A 804 -4.50 51.28 16.08
C LEU A 804 -5.74 50.69 15.42
N ARG A 805 -5.60 50.16 14.19
CA ARG A 805 -6.67 49.50 13.46
C ARG A 805 -7.21 48.29 14.21
N PHE A 806 -6.32 47.46 14.77
CA PHE A 806 -6.68 46.31 15.60
C PHE A 806 -7.58 46.73 16.76
N TYR A 807 -7.17 47.74 17.55
CA TYR A 807 -7.99 48.20 18.69
C TYR A 807 -9.28 48.92 18.27
N LYS A 808 -9.38 49.44 17.04
CA LYS A 808 -10.62 50.00 16.49
C LYS A 808 -11.59 48.92 16.01
N GLU A 809 -11.08 47.81 15.47
CA GLU A 809 -11.85 46.65 15.05
C GLU A 809 -12.22 45.74 16.25
N LEU A 810 -11.47 45.81 17.33
CA LEU A 810 -11.71 45.18 18.64
C LEU A 810 -12.67 45.96 19.51
#